data_AF-A0A2E2MLI0-F1
#
_entry.id   AF-A0A2E2MLI0-F1
#
_cell.length_a   1.000
_cell.length_b   1.000
_cell.length_c   1.000
_cell.angle_alpha   90.00
_cell.angle_beta   90.00
_cell.angle_gamma   90.00
#
_symmetry.space_group_name_H-M   'P 1'
#
loop_
_entity.id
_entity.type
_entity.pdbx_description
1 polymer ?
#
loop_
_entity_poly.entity_id
_entity_poly.type
_entity_poly.pdbx_seq_one_letter_code
_entity_poly.pdbx_strand_id
1 'polypeptide(L)'
;MLEGWVIFIASVAYLGLLFAIAFWGDKRADAGRSILNNPYIYALSMAVYCTSWTFYGSVGRAATSGLDFLPIYLGPTLVLVLWPFVLEKMVRISAENRITSIADFIASRYGKSLYLGGLVTIIVVVGILPYIALQLKAVSTSFTVLIQYPEIVMPRHLGRVPLFQDTAFFVALIMALFSILFGTRHIDASEHHEGMVIAVAFESIIKLVAFLAVGLYVTFGVFDGFGDLFTQGNAVPEISHLIHNVGSEGYAQWSTLLILSMFAIVCLPRQFQVGVVENVNPDHVRKAAWLFPLYLILINVFVLPIAIGGLLQFPDGGVDADTFVLTVAMANHNQGMALFAYIGGLSAATGMLIVATIALSTMVCNDLVVPVLLRMRWFQTRFTGDLTALLLFVRRSAILFVLLLAYTYMRLIGESYALVTIGLVSFAAAAQFAPSLLGGIFWKGGTRAGAMTGLLLGTAMWFYTLVLPSFARSGWLGMEFIEVGPFGIEYLKPYALFGLDGIDHLSHSLFWSMLVNIGGFVWVSLLSRPSDLEQLQAGEFVQKLDSPGAKPVTVWRGSASVGELRDVLRRFLGDDRAATALAEFAGRQGFSLDPRAEAAPALVSFAERQLAGVIGAASAQAVVASVTKGEVVSTEDLMRILDETSQVIEYSHELEEKSKALEETTAELRAANERLQELDKLKDNFITTVGHEFRTPLTSIRAAGEILSDNPALRGPERDRFYSVVVAEAQRLTRLIDQLLDLSKMEAGNLDLKIVQLDLAATIETAVAASSPLAQAEGVRLEMEMPDGLPKVYADRDRLIQVLVNLISNAVKFCDPGNGEIRVTASVGGGMVTVDVTDNGPGVAPGERDSIFERFQQGGSGETLTNKPKGTGLGLAICREIVERFGGKIWVEPAPVRGSVFRFTLPI
;
A
#
# COMPACT_ATOMS: atom_id res chain seq x y z
N MET A 1 32.41 32.44 -42.01
CA MET A 1 32.65 32.08 -40.59
C MET A 1 31.33 31.58 -40.05
N LEU A 2 31.30 30.44 -39.36
CA LEU A 2 30.09 29.99 -38.67
C LEU A 2 29.93 30.85 -37.42
N GLU A 3 29.17 31.93 -37.51
CA GLU A 3 28.90 32.77 -36.34
C GLU A 3 28.06 32.00 -35.32
N GLY A 4 28.33 32.19 -34.02
CA GLY A 4 27.67 31.41 -32.95
C GLY A 4 26.14 31.50 -32.97
N TRP A 5 25.57 32.61 -33.46
CA TRP A 5 24.12 32.75 -33.62
C TRP A 5 23.56 31.82 -34.71
N VAL A 6 24.31 31.49 -35.76
CA VAL A 6 23.88 30.57 -36.82
C VAL A 6 23.72 29.17 -36.25
N ILE A 7 24.71 28.73 -35.47
CA ILE A 7 24.70 27.42 -34.80
C ILE A 7 23.52 27.37 -33.82
N PHE A 8 23.35 28.41 -33.01
CA PHE A 8 22.23 28.49 -32.07
C PHE A 8 20.86 28.45 -32.76
N ILE A 9 20.65 29.25 -33.83
CA ILE A 9 19.40 29.25 -34.60
C ILE A 9 19.18 27.87 -35.24
N ALA A 10 20.21 27.24 -35.80
CA ALA A 10 20.11 25.89 -36.37
C ALA A 10 19.69 24.87 -35.30
N SER A 11 20.28 24.92 -34.11
CA SER A 11 19.91 24.06 -32.98
C SER A 11 18.46 24.27 -32.53
N VAL A 12 18.04 25.52 -32.34
CA VAL A 12 16.67 25.83 -31.92
C VAL A 12 15.65 25.48 -33.01
N ALA A 13 15.96 25.75 -34.28
CA ALA A 13 15.10 25.39 -35.40
C ALA A 13 14.95 23.86 -35.52
N TYR A 14 16.03 23.12 -35.33
CA TYR A 14 16.01 21.66 -35.30
C TYR A 14 15.14 21.11 -34.16
N LEU A 15 15.32 21.60 -32.94
CA LEU A 15 14.50 21.21 -31.79
C LEU A 15 13.03 21.61 -31.98
N GLY A 16 12.78 22.79 -32.55
CA GLY A 16 11.43 23.25 -32.92
C GLY A 16 10.77 22.36 -33.97
N LEU A 17 11.52 21.86 -34.95
CA LEU A 17 11.03 20.90 -35.93
C LEU A 17 10.65 19.57 -35.28
N LEU A 18 11.48 19.04 -34.37
CA LEU A 18 11.14 17.83 -33.61
C LEU A 18 9.84 18.03 -32.80
N PHE A 19 9.69 19.20 -32.16
CA PHE A 19 8.47 19.54 -31.42
C PHE A 19 7.25 19.62 -32.34
N ALA A 20 7.39 20.24 -33.52
CA ALA A 20 6.31 20.32 -34.51
C ALA A 20 5.88 18.94 -35.00
N ILE A 21 6.83 18.02 -35.24
CA ILE A 21 6.56 16.64 -35.64
C ILE A 21 5.83 15.89 -34.52
N ALA A 22 6.29 16.01 -33.28
CA ALA A 22 5.62 15.37 -32.15
C ALA A 22 4.20 15.92 -31.93
N PHE A 23 4.04 17.23 -31.94
CA PHE A 23 2.72 17.87 -31.82
C PHE A 23 1.76 17.44 -32.93
N TRP A 24 2.27 17.30 -34.16
CA TRP A 24 1.49 16.78 -35.29
C TRP A 24 1.11 15.31 -35.09
N GLY A 25 2.03 14.49 -34.57
CA GLY A 25 1.78 13.09 -34.22
C GLY A 25 0.65 12.94 -33.20
N ASP A 26 0.75 13.64 -32.07
CA ASP A 26 -0.27 13.64 -31.01
C ASP A 26 -1.64 14.06 -31.54
N LYS A 27 -1.72 15.20 -32.25
CA LYS A 27 -2.99 15.72 -32.78
C LYS A 27 -3.66 14.74 -33.75
N ARG A 28 -2.87 13.94 -34.47
CA ARG A 28 -3.37 12.95 -35.40
C ARG A 28 -3.86 11.68 -34.68
N ALA A 29 -3.18 11.29 -33.60
CA ALA A 29 -3.62 10.24 -32.69
C ALA A 29 -4.99 10.58 -32.08
N ASP A 30 -5.13 11.79 -31.55
CA ASP A 30 -6.38 12.32 -30.97
C ASP A 30 -7.55 12.32 -31.98
N ALA A 31 -7.23 12.49 -33.27
CA ALA A 31 -8.20 12.42 -34.37
C ALA A 31 -8.54 10.99 -34.83
N GLY A 32 -8.07 9.95 -34.12
CA GLY A 32 -8.29 8.54 -34.45
C GLY A 32 -7.50 8.05 -35.68
N ARG A 33 -6.46 8.77 -36.13
CA ARG A 33 -5.64 8.46 -37.31
C ARG A 33 -4.20 8.12 -36.93
N SER A 34 -4.01 7.35 -35.85
CA SER A 34 -2.71 6.90 -35.34
C SER A 34 -1.85 6.27 -36.44
N ILE A 35 -0.57 6.65 -36.49
CA ILE A 35 0.44 6.08 -37.40
C ILE A 35 1.34 5.08 -36.65
N LEU A 36 1.17 4.93 -35.32
CA LEU A 36 1.99 4.03 -34.51
C LEU A 36 1.84 2.56 -34.88
N ASN A 37 0.73 2.15 -35.51
CA ASN A 37 0.57 0.78 -35.98
C ASN A 37 1.48 0.42 -37.19
N ASN A 38 2.54 1.19 -37.44
CA ASN A 38 3.51 0.96 -38.48
C ASN A 38 4.82 0.36 -37.91
N PRO A 39 5.20 -0.88 -38.29
CA PRO A 39 6.39 -1.55 -37.78
C PRO A 39 7.71 -0.83 -38.14
N TYR A 40 7.74 -0.02 -39.21
CA TYR A 40 8.94 0.74 -39.58
C TYR A 40 9.23 1.88 -38.61
N ILE A 41 8.19 2.54 -38.09
CA ILE A 41 8.35 3.61 -37.10
C ILE A 41 8.90 3.03 -35.80
N TYR A 42 8.35 1.90 -35.35
CA TYR A 42 8.85 1.18 -34.18
C TYR A 42 10.31 0.73 -34.34
N ALA A 43 10.69 0.17 -35.51
CA ALA A 43 12.07 -0.22 -35.75
C ALA A 43 13.04 0.97 -35.74
N LEU A 44 12.63 2.13 -36.28
CA LEU A 44 13.42 3.37 -36.26
C LEU A 44 13.46 4.02 -34.88
N SER A 45 12.41 3.90 -34.06
CA SER A 45 12.41 4.44 -32.71
C SER A 45 13.36 3.67 -31.80
N MET A 46 13.53 2.36 -32.00
CA MET A 46 14.56 1.55 -31.32
C MET A 46 15.99 2.10 -31.53
N ALA A 47 16.24 2.82 -32.63
CA ALA A 47 17.51 3.50 -32.88
C ALA A 47 17.82 4.69 -31.94
N VAL A 48 16.95 4.98 -30.96
CA VAL A 48 17.33 5.74 -29.75
C VAL A 48 18.46 5.08 -28.95
N TYR A 49 18.79 3.81 -29.23
CA TYR A 49 20.02 3.17 -28.78
C TYR A 49 21.29 3.89 -29.28
N CYS A 50 21.27 4.42 -30.50
CA CYS A 50 22.36 5.18 -31.09
C CYS A 50 22.32 6.63 -30.60
N THR A 51 23.13 6.91 -29.58
CA THR A 51 23.18 8.21 -28.89
C THR A 51 24.40 9.03 -29.33
N SER A 52 24.68 10.17 -28.68
CA SER A 52 25.92 10.91 -28.93
C SER A 52 27.17 10.06 -28.70
N TRP A 53 27.06 8.97 -27.93
CA TRP A 53 28.10 7.95 -27.82
C TRP A 53 28.39 7.24 -29.13
N THR A 54 27.36 6.86 -29.88
CA THR A 54 27.53 6.22 -31.18
C THR A 54 28.11 7.21 -32.18
N PHE A 55 27.59 8.45 -32.12
CA PHE A 55 27.99 9.49 -33.05
C PHE A 55 29.41 9.99 -32.82
N TYR A 56 29.84 10.20 -31.58
CA TYR A 56 31.17 10.74 -31.25
C TYR A 56 32.08 9.67 -30.62
N GLY A 57 31.63 9.05 -29.52
CA GLY A 57 32.44 8.13 -28.72
C GLY A 57 32.86 6.83 -29.42
N SER A 58 32.11 6.35 -30.43
CA SER A 58 32.51 5.13 -31.18
C SER A 58 33.65 5.40 -32.14
N VAL A 59 33.71 6.61 -32.70
CA VAL A 59 34.84 7.05 -33.52
C VAL A 59 36.06 7.28 -32.64
N GLY A 60 35.91 7.90 -31.48
CA GLY A 60 36.99 8.03 -30.51
C GLY A 60 37.52 6.68 -30.02
N ARG A 61 36.62 5.75 -29.66
CA ARG A 61 37.02 4.37 -29.32
C ARG A 61 37.72 3.66 -30.47
N ALA A 62 37.24 3.81 -31.70
CA ALA A 62 37.90 3.22 -32.86
C ALA A 62 39.30 3.80 -33.09
N ALA A 63 39.49 5.08 -32.80
CA ALA A 63 40.78 5.74 -32.89
C ALA A 63 41.76 5.33 -31.76
N THR A 64 41.26 4.87 -30.60
CA THR A 64 42.13 4.45 -29.48
C THR A 64 42.34 2.94 -29.38
N SER A 65 41.32 2.14 -29.71
CA SER A 65 41.31 0.68 -29.50
C SER A 65 40.77 -0.11 -30.70
N GLY A 66 40.70 0.50 -31.89
CA GLY A 66 40.43 -0.22 -33.13
C GLY A 66 39.02 -0.80 -33.20
N LEU A 67 38.90 -2.12 -33.34
CA LEU A 67 37.61 -2.80 -33.53
C LEU A 67 36.83 -3.08 -32.23
N ASP A 68 37.34 -2.65 -31.07
CA ASP A 68 36.74 -2.92 -29.76
C ASP A 68 35.44 -2.14 -29.47
N PHE A 69 34.99 -1.27 -30.40
CA PHE A 69 33.66 -0.65 -30.34
C PHE A 69 32.53 -1.57 -30.84
N LEU A 70 32.83 -2.55 -31.71
CA LEU A 70 31.84 -3.40 -32.36
C LEU A 70 30.94 -4.20 -31.40
N PRO A 71 31.43 -4.76 -30.26
CA PRO A 71 30.59 -5.49 -29.32
C PRO A 71 29.33 -4.75 -28.89
N ILE A 72 29.42 -3.42 -28.76
CA ILE A 72 28.32 -2.54 -28.34
C ILE A 72 27.14 -2.63 -29.32
N TYR A 73 27.39 -2.93 -30.59
CA TYR A 73 26.37 -3.03 -31.64
C TYR A 73 26.01 -4.48 -31.97
N LEU A 74 26.96 -5.39 -31.80
CA LEU A 74 26.73 -6.82 -31.96
C LEU A 74 25.80 -7.37 -30.88
N GLY A 75 25.93 -6.94 -29.62
CA GLY A 75 25.07 -7.42 -28.54
C GLY A 75 23.56 -7.19 -28.80
N PRO A 76 23.12 -5.95 -29.07
CA PRO A 76 21.73 -5.68 -29.43
C PRO A 76 21.26 -6.44 -30.67
N THR A 77 22.15 -6.60 -31.66
CA THR A 77 21.87 -7.40 -32.86
C THR A 77 21.60 -8.86 -32.51
N LEU A 78 22.42 -9.46 -31.64
CA LEU A 78 22.24 -10.84 -31.18
C LEU A 78 20.94 -11.00 -30.39
N VAL A 79 20.59 -10.08 -29.49
CA VAL A 79 19.33 -10.15 -28.73
C VAL A 79 18.13 -10.14 -29.66
N LEU A 80 18.11 -9.26 -30.66
CA LEU A 80 16.97 -9.11 -31.56
C LEU A 80 16.86 -10.25 -32.58
N VAL A 81 17.98 -10.80 -33.04
CA VAL A 81 17.99 -11.92 -33.99
C VAL A 81 17.73 -13.26 -33.28
N LEU A 82 18.36 -13.50 -32.13
CA LEU A 82 18.28 -14.79 -31.42
C LEU A 82 17.08 -14.87 -30.48
N TRP A 83 16.70 -13.77 -29.83
CA TRP A 83 15.69 -13.73 -28.78
C TRP A 83 14.51 -12.77 -29.06
N PRO A 84 13.96 -12.68 -30.28
CA PRO A 84 12.81 -11.80 -30.55
C PRO A 84 11.57 -12.19 -29.71
N PHE A 85 11.43 -13.48 -29.36
CA PHE A 85 10.35 -13.98 -28.51
C PHE A 85 10.39 -13.43 -27.08
N VAL A 86 11.59 -13.11 -26.54
CA VAL A 86 11.73 -12.51 -25.21
C VAL A 86 11.11 -11.12 -25.23
N LEU A 87 11.45 -10.32 -26.24
CA LEU A 87 10.93 -8.97 -26.40
C LEU A 87 9.43 -8.97 -26.70
N GLU A 88 8.96 -9.88 -27.58
CA GLU A 88 7.52 -10.06 -27.87
C GLU A 88 6.74 -10.41 -26.58
N LYS A 89 7.30 -11.28 -25.73
CA LYS A 89 6.73 -11.65 -24.43
C LYS A 89 6.68 -10.45 -23.49
N MET A 90 7.75 -9.65 -23.40
CA MET A 90 7.77 -8.43 -22.58
C MET A 90 6.72 -7.41 -23.02
N VAL A 91 6.61 -7.14 -24.33
CA VAL A 91 5.61 -6.21 -24.88
C VAL A 91 4.20 -6.66 -24.52
N ARG A 92 3.88 -7.95 -24.71
CA ARG A 92 2.55 -8.49 -24.40
C ARG A 92 2.22 -8.38 -22.91
N ILE A 93 3.15 -8.76 -22.04
CA ILE A 93 2.99 -8.64 -20.59
C ILE A 93 2.77 -7.18 -20.18
N SER A 94 3.54 -6.26 -20.77
CA SER A 94 3.46 -4.83 -20.49
C SER A 94 2.11 -4.25 -20.89
N ALA A 95 1.63 -4.58 -22.10
CA ALA A 95 0.36 -4.12 -22.63
C ALA A 95 -0.84 -4.62 -21.80
N GLU A 96 -0.84 -5.89 -21.40
CA GLU A 96 -1.93 -6.48 -20.62
C GLU A 96 -2.02 -5.92 -19.20
N ASN A 97 -0.88 -5.64 -18.57
CA ASN A 97 -0.80 -5.17 -17.19
C ASN A 97 -0.70 -3.65 -17.06
N ARG A 98 -0.69 -2.90 -18.17
CA ARG A 98 -0.45 -1.44 -18.20
C ARG A 98 0.84 -1.05 -17.47
N ILE A 99 1.89 -1.83 -17.67
CA ILE A 99 3.20 -1.56 -17.09
C ILE A 99 3.78 -0.32 -17.76
N THR A 100 4.22 0.64 -16.94
CA THR A 100 4.69 1.95 -17.40
C THR A 100 6.21 2.10 -17.40
N SER A 101 6.93 1.20 -16.73
CA SER A 101 8.39 1.28 -16.57
C SER A 101 9.03 -0.08 -16.28
N ILE A 102 10.36 -0.14 -16.33
CA ILE A 102 11.10 -1.35 -15.93
C ILE A 102 10.98 -1.64 -14.43
N ALA A 103 10.87 -0.61 -13.58
CA ALA A 103 10.65 -0.78 -12.14
C ALA A 103 9.29 -1.40 -11.88
N ASP A 104 8.27 -0.90 -12.57
CA ASP A 104 6.91 -1.40 -12.52
C ASP A 104 6.82 -2.84 -13.08
N PHE A 105 7.58 -3.16 -14.14
CA PHE A 105 7.67 -4.52 -14.68
C PHE A 105 8.18 -5.52 -13.64
N ILE A 106 9.31 -5.21 -13.00
CA ILE A 106 9.92 -6.04 -11.97
C ILE A 106 9.01 -6.08 -10.74
N ALA A 107 8.51 -4.95 -10.27
CA ALA A 107 7.63 -4.88 -9.11
C ALA A 107 6.36 -5.69 -9.32
N SER A 108 5.72 -5.59 -10.48
CA SER A 108 4.50 -6.33 -10.81
C SER A 108 4.71 -7.83 -10.74
N ARG A 109 5.82 -8.33 -11.31
CA ARG A 109 6.16 -9.75 -11.28
C ARG A 109 6.33 -10.30 -9.86
N TYR A 110 6.94 -9.52 -8.98
CA TYR A 110 7.29 -9.93 -7.61
C TYR A 110 6.30 -9.37 -6.57
N GLY A 111 5.01 -9.57 -6.82
CA GLY A 111 3.93 -9.28 -5.87
C GLY A 111 3.60 -7.79 -5.72
N LYS A 112 3.72 -7.00 -6.80
CA LYS A 112 3.47 -5.55 -6.86
C LYS A 112 4.10 -4.77 -5.69
N SER A 113 5.34 -5.13 -5.34
CA SER A 113 6.02 -4.59 -4.16
C SER A 113 6.49 -3.15 -4.35
N LEU A 114 5.90 -2.22 -3.58
CA LEU A 114 6.31 -0.81 -3.53
C LEU A 114 7.81 -0.63 -3.20
N TYR A 115 8.36 -1.45 -2.32
CA TYR A 115 9.78 -1.38 -1.94
C TYR A 115 10.71 -1.81 -3.08
N LEU A 116 10.28 -2.80 -3.88
CA LEU A 116 11.09 -3.31 -4.98
C LEU A 116 11.10 -2.31 -6.15
N GLY A 117 9.94 -1.75 -6.51
CA GLY A 117 9.84 -0.70 -7.52
C GLY A 117 10.65 0.54 -7.14
N GLY A 118 10.56 0.99 -5.88
CA GLY A 118 11.35 2.10 -5.36
C GLY A 118 12.87 1.82 -5.39
N LEU A 119 13.30 0.62 -5.01
CA LEU A 119 14.70 0.20 -5.09
C LEU A 119 15.22 0.25 -6.54
N VAL A 120 14.50 -0.38 -7.48
CA VAL A 120 14.88 -0.38 -8.90
C VAL A 120 14.98 1.05 -9.44
N THR A 121 14.04 1.92 -9.07
CA THR A 121 14.03 3.33 -9.46
C THR A 121 15.26 4.09 -8.95
N ILE A 122 15.64 3.90 -7.68
CA ILE A 122 16.84 4.54 -7.12
C ILE A 122 18.10 4.06 -7.86
N ILE A 123 18.22 2.75 -8.08
CA ILE A 123 19.36 2.17 -8.82
C ILE A 123 19.42 2.74 -10.24
N VAL A 124 18.27 2.85 -10.92
CA VAL A 124 18.16 3.42 -12.26
C VAL A 124 18.59 4.89 -12.30
N VAL A 125 18.10 5.72 -11.38
CA VAL A 125 18.42 7.15 -11.34
C VAL A 125 19.92 7.36 -11.14
N VAL A 126 20.53 6.64 -10.20
CA VAL A 126 21.98 6.71 -9.94
C VAL A 126 22.78 6.11 -11.10
N GLY A 127 22.35 4.97 -11.61
CA GLY A 127 23.05 4.21 -12.65
C GLY A 127 23.10 4.92 -14.00
N ILE A 128 22.08 5.71 -14.36
CA ILE A 128 21.99 6.38 -15.67
C ILE A 128 22.53 7.81 -15.63
N LEU A 129 22.69 8.38 -14.44
CA LEU A 129 23.25 9.72 -14.26
C LEU A 129 24.55 9.96 -15.03
N PRO A 130 25.55 9.05 -15.02
CA PRO A 130 26.79 9.23 -15.79
C PRO A 130 26.52 9.31 -17.29
N TYR A 131 25.57 8.52 -17.79
CA TYR A 131 25.23 8.46 -19.20
C TYR A 131 24.42 9.67 -19.69
N ILE A 132 23.64 10.31 -18.82
CA ILE A 132 23.00 11.60 -19.10
C ILE A 132 24.06 12.72 -19.11
N ALA A 133 24.96 12.73 -18.11
CA ALA A 133 26.06 13.70 -18.01
C ALA A 133 26.95 13.65 -19.26
N LEU A 134 27.23 12.45 -19.75
CA LEU A 134 27.92 12.19 -21.01
C LEU A 134 27.27 12.89 -22.21
N GLN A 135 25.94 12.83 -22.35
CA GLN A 135 25.25 13.49 -23.46
C GLN A 135 25.38 15.00 -23.39
N LEU A 136 25.23 15.58 -22.19
CA LEU A 136 25.39 17.02 -21.97
C LEU A 136 26.82 17.47 -22.34
N LYS A 137 27.84 16.68 -21.94
CA LYS A 137 29.24 16.92 -22.31
C LYS A 137 29.42 16.90 -23.83
N ALA A 138 28.91 15.87 -24.53
CA ALA A 138 29.06 15.75 -25.98
C ALA A 138 28.44 16.94 -26.75
N VAL A 139 27.24 17.39 -26.37
CA VAL A 139 26.59 18.56 -27.00
C VAL A 139 27.36 19.83 -26.68
N SER A 140 27.79 20.01 -25.44
CA SER A 140 28.55 21.18 -25.01
C SER A 140 29.92 21.28 -25.71
N THR A 141 30.66 20.18 -25.76
CA THR A 141 31.97 20.11 -26.43
C THR A 141 31.84 20.38 -27.93
N SER A 142 30.91 19.71 -28.62
CA SER A 142 30.72 19.90 -30.06
C SER A 142 30.29 21.34 -30.42
N PHE A 143 29.43 21.96 -29.59
CA PHE A 143 29.06 23.37 -29.76
C PHE A 143 30.25 24.32 -29.55
N THR A 144 31.06 24.08 -28.51
CA THR A 144 32.20 24.94 -28.17
C THR A 144 33.31 24.85 -29.21
N VAL A 145 33.57 23.66 -29.75
CA VAL A 145 34.52 23.45 -30.86
C VAL A 145 34.03 24.16 -32.13
N LEU A 146 32.73 24.05 -32.45
CA LEU A 146 32.20 24.61 -33.70
C LEU A 146 32.17 26.15 -33.72
N ILE A 147 31.94 26.82 -32.59
CA ILE A 147 31.95 28.29 -32.50
C ILE A 147 33.31 28.90 -32.84
N GLN A 148 34.40 28.16 -32.63
CA GLN A 148 35.76 28.65 -32.87
C GLN A 148 36.21 28.46 -34.33
N TYR A 149 35.33 27.91 -35.18
CA TYR A 149 35.59 27.75 -36.61
C TYR A 149 36.03 29.09 -37.27
N PRO A 150 37.12 29.12 -38.07
CA PRO A 150 37.79 27.97 -38.69
C PRO A 150 38.87 27.29 -37.85
N GLU A 151 39.22 27.83 -36.68
CA GLU A 151 40.24 27.24 -35.82
C GLU A 151 39.67 26.04 -35.05
N ILE A 152 40.50 25.02 -34.87
CA ILE A 152 40.16 23.84 -34.06
C ILE A 152 40.83 24.02 -32.70
N VAL A 153 40.05 24.51 -31.75
CA VAL A 153 40.50 24.70 -30.38
C VAL A 153 39.72 23.76 -29.48
N MET A 154 40.44 22.85 -28.83
CA MET A 154 39.83 21.95 -27.86
C MET A 154 39.49 22.72 -26.58
N PRO A 155 38.25 22.60 -26.06
CA PRO A 155 37.88 23.22 -24.80
C PRO A 155 38.70 22.57 -23.66
N ARG A 156 39.69 23.30 -23.14
CA ARG A 156 40.44 22.91 -21.94
C ARG A 156 39.71 23.51 -20.73
N HIS A 157 39.24 22.68 -19.79
CA HIS A 157 38.57 23.05 -18.53
C HIS A 157 37.03 23.27 -18.56
N LEU A 158 36.28 22.38 -19.19
CA LEU A 158 34.82 22.23 -18.99
C LEU A 158 34.53 21.83 -17.52
N GLY A 159 34.42 22.82 -16.62
CA GLY A 159 34.01 22.60 -15.22
C GLY A 159 34.59 23.58 -14.18
N ARG A 160 35.66 24.31 -14.52
CA ARG A 160 36.24 25.38 -13.67
C ARG A 160 35.73 26.78 -14.01
N VAL A 161 34.87 26.89 -15.01
CA VAL A 161 34.26 28.13 -15.47
C VAL A 161 33.06 28.48 -14.56
N PRO A 162 32.76 29.77 -14.30
CA PRO A 162 31.55 30.17 -13.58
C PRO A 162 30.27 29.62 -14.21
N LEU A 163 29.25 29.31 -13.39
CA LEU A 163 27.99 28.69 -13.85
C LEU A 163 27.35 29.41 -15.04
N PHE A 164 27.34 30.74 -15.04
CA PHE A 164 26.72 31.57 -16.09
C PHE A 164 27.53 31.65 -17.38
N GLN A 165 28.74 31.09 -17.42
CA GLN A 165 29.60 31.01 -18.60
C GLN A 165 29.76 29.55 -19.07
N ASP A 166 29.17 28.59 -18.35
CA ASP A 166 29.24 27.17 -18.69
C ASP A 166 28.15 26.82 -19.70
N THR A 167 28.57 26.50 -20.92
CA THR A 167 27.69 26.06 -22.01
C THR A 167 26.89 24.81 -21.65
N ALA A 168 27.46 23.88 -20.87
CA ALA A 168 26.77 22.67 -20.47
C ALA A 168 25.58 22.93 -19.53
N PHE A 169 25.64 23.99 -18.70
CA PHE A 169 24.53 24.39 -17.84
C PHE A 169 23.32 24.86 -18.65
N PHE A 170 23.54 25.72 -19.65
CA PHE A 170 22.46 26.18 -20.53
C PHE A 170 21.90 25.05 -21.41
N VAL A 171 22.76 24.16 -21.91
CA VAL A 171 22.31 22.96 -22.62
C VAL A 171 21.41 22.13 -21.72
N ALA A 172 21.78 21.88 -20.46
CA ALA A 172 20.94 21.13 -19.51
C ALA A 172 19.58 21.81 -19.29
N LEU A 173 19.54 23.14 -19.14
CA LEU A 173 18.28 23.88 -18.94
C LEU A 173 17.37 23.87 -20.18
N ILE A 174 17.95 24.07 -21.37
CA ILE A 174 17.21 24.02 -22.64
C ILE A 174 16.64 22.60 -22.82
N MET A 175 17.46 21.57 -22.57
CA MET A 175 17.01 20.19 -22.66
C MET A 175 15.94 19.84 -21.62
N ALA A 176 16.00 20.41 -20.41
CA ALA A 176 14.96 20.26 -19.41
C ALA A 176 13.65 20.88 -19.86
N LEU A 177 13.70 22.11 -20.40
CA LEU A 177 12.53 22.81 -20.95
C LEU A 177 11.89 21.98 -22.08
N PHE A 178 12.69 21.52 -23.05
CA PHE A 178 12.18 20.68 -24.14
C PHE A 178 11.60 19.36 -23.61
N SER A 179 12.30 18.66 -22.71
CA SER A 179 11.80 17.39 -22.14
C SER A 179 10.49 17.59 -21.36
N ILE A 180 10.32 18.70 -20.64
CA ILE A 180 9.07 19.06 -19.95
C ILE A 180 7.94 19.31 -20.96
N LEU A 181 8.21 20.06 -22.04
CA LEU A 181 7.23 20.37 -23.09
C LEU A 181 6.74 19.10 -23.81
N PHE A 182 7.62 18.13 -24.03
CA PHE A 182 7.27 16.84 -24.64
C PHE A 182 6.60 15.86 -23.66
N GLY A 183 7.16 15.70 -22.46
CA GLY A 183 6.87 14.57 -21.58
C GLY A 183 5.75 14.74 -20.56
N THR A 184 5.27 15.97 -20.32
CA THR A 184 4.31 16.24 -19.23
C THR A 184 2.97 16.77 -19.73
N ARG A 185 2.62 16.41 -20.98
CA ARG A 185 1.37 16.81 -21.64
C ARG A 185 0.20 15.88 -21.31
N HIS A 186 0.47 14.59 -21.14
CA HIS A 186 -0.50 13.58 -20.72
C HIS A 186 -0.16 13.05 -19.32
N ILE A 187 -1.19 12.83 -18.51
CA ILE A 187 -1.05 12.42 -17.10
C ILE A 187 -0.97 10.89 -16.99
N ASP A 188 -1.71 10.19 -17.85
CA ASP A 188 -1.61 8.74 -17.97
C ASP A 188 -0.27 8.42 -18.65
N ALA A 189 0.65 7.79 -17.93
CA ALA A 189 1.94 7.37 -18.47
C ALA A 189 1.83 6.05 -19.25
N SER A 190 0.68 5.36 -19.18
CA SER A 190 0.35 4.22 -20.03
C SER A 190 -0.29 4.61 -21.35
N GLU A 191 -0.75 5.87 -21.50
CA GLU A 191 -1.11 6.40 -22.82
C GLU A 191 0.17 6.54 -23.65
N HIS A 192 0.15 5.94 -24.84
CA HIS A 192 1.29 5.96 -25.74
C HIS A 192 1.65 7.39 -26.12
N HIS A 193 2.93 7.74 -26.01
CA HIS A 193 3.44 9.04 -26.43
C HIS A 193 3.68 9.01 -27.94
N GLU A 194 2.60 8.98 -28.72
CA GLU A 194 2.71 8.82 -30.18
C GLU A 194 3.62 9.88 -30.82
N GLY A 195 3.46 11.14 -30.44
CA GLY A 195 4.30 12.23 -30.92
C GLY A 195 5.77 12.03 -30.58
N MET A 196 6.08 11.52 -29.37
CA MET A 196 7.46 11.24 -28.95
C MET A 196 8.08 10.15 -29.83
N VAL A 197 7.39 9.02 -30.02
CA VAL A 197 7.92 7.88 -30.81
C VAL A 197 8.18 8.28 -32.26
N ILE A 198 7.28 9.05 -32.87
CA ILE A 198 7.44 9.56 -34.24
C ILE A 198 8.64 10.53 -34.32
N ALA A 199 8.79 11.44 -33.37
CA ALA A 199 9.93 12.36 -33.33
C ALA A 199 11.26 11.61 -33.20
N VAL A 200 11.32 10.59 -32.33
CA VAL A 200 12.51 9.73 -32.18
C VAL A 200 12.81 8.95 -33.46
N ALA A 201 11.81 8.41 -34.15
CA ALA A 201 12.01 7.73 -35.42
C ALA A 201 12.56 8.66 -36.51
N PHE A 202 12.04 9.90 -36.59
CA PHE A 202 12.56 10.93 -37.49
C PHE A 202 14.00 11.33 -37.13
N GLU A 203 14.28 11.53 -35.85
CA GLU A 203 15.59 11.84 -35.32
C GLU A 203 16.62 10.77 -35.72
N SER A 204 16.28 9.49 -35.59
CA SER A 204 17.13 8.37 -36.03
C SER A 204 17.48 8.43 -37.53
N ILE A 205 16.56 8.87 -38.39
CA ILE A 205 16.87 9.08 -39.81
C ILE A 205 17.90 10.19 -39.98
N ILE A 206 17.72 11.33 -39.28
CA ILE A 206 18.67 12.45 -39.35
C ILE A 206 20.06 12.03 -38.88
N LYS A 207 20.16 11.27 -37.78
CA LYS A 207 21.45 10.72 -37.29
C LYS A 207 22.13 9.86 -38.35
N LEU A 208 21.38 8.92 -38.93
CA LEU A 208 21.92 7.99 -39.91
C LEU A 208 22.40 8.74 -41.16
N VAL A 209 21.57 9.64 -41.70
CA VAL A 209 21.93 10.42 -42.89
C VAL A 209 23.13 11.33 -42.61
N ALA A 210 23.17 12.00 -41.47
CA ALA A 210 24.31 12.84 -41.08
C ALA A 210 25.60 12.03 -40.95
N PHE A 211 25.55 10.89 -40.27
CA PHE A 211 26.72 10.05 -40.06
C PHE A 211 27.24 9.43 -41.37
N LEU A 212 26.33 8.92 -42.22
CA LEU A 212 26.67 8.41 -43.55
C LEU A 212 27.25 9.50 -44.45
N ALA A 213 26.68 10.72 -44.42
CA ALA A 213 27.19 11.84 -45.21
C ALA A 213 28.62 12.23 -44.79
N VAL A 214 28.89 12.30 -43.49
CA VAL A 214 30.24 12.55 -42.96
C VAL A 214 31.17 11.41 -43.36
N GLY A 215 30.75 10.16 -43.19
CA GLY A 215 31.53 8.98 -43.57
C GLY A 215 31.91 8.97 -45.05
N LEU A 216 30.93 9.20 -45.94
CA LEU A 216 31.16 9.32 -47.37
C LEU A 216 32.09 10.50 -47.70
N TYR A 217 31.91 11.64 -47.04
CA TYR A 217 32.78 12.80 -47.24
C TYR A 217 34.22 12.53 -46.81
N VAL A 218 34.45 11.88 -45.67
CA VAL A 218 35.81 11.51 -45.26
C VAL A 218 36.37 10.51 -46.27
N THR A 219 35.69 9.39 -46.49
CA THR A 219 36.23 8.28 -47.31
C THR A 219 36.42 8.63 -48.78
N PHE A 220 35.55 9.43 -49.40
CA PHE A 220 35.59 9.73 -50.84
C PHE A 220 35.82 11.20 -51.18
N GLY A 221 35.60 12.11 -50.23
CA GLY A 221 35.79 13.55 -50.43
C GLY A 221 37.17 14.04 -49.97
N VAL A 222 37.66 13.53 -48.83
CA VAL A 222 39.00 13.83 -48.30
C VAL A 222 40.03 12.83 -48.82
N PHE A 223 39.65 11.56 -48.92
CA PHE A 223 40.48 10.46 -49.43
C PHE A 223 39.89 9.87 -50.71
N ASP A 224 40.66 9.08 -51.48
CA ASP A 224 40.22 8.48 -52.75
C ASP A 224 39.60 7.07 -52.56
N GLY A 225 38.66 6.97 -51.61
CA GLY A 225 37.93 5.75 -51.29
C GLY A 225 38.56 4.89 -50.18
N PHE A 226 37.90 3.76 -49.88
CA PHE A 226 38.34 2.83 -48.83
C PHE A 226 39.76 2.29 -49.08
N GLY A 227 40.10 1.97 -50.33
CA GLY A 227 41.42 1.42 -50.66
C GLY A 227 42.56 2.38 -50.31
N ASP A 228 42.44 3.64 -50.73
CA ASP A 228 43.42 4.70 -50.43
C ASP A 228 43.54 4.95 -48.93
N LEU A 229 42.42 5.19 -48.26
CA LEU A 229 42.38 5.48 -46.82
C LEU A 229 43.04 4.38 -45.96
N PHE A 230 42.70 3.10 -46.22
CA PHE A 230 43.27 2.00 -45.45
C PHE A 230 44.73 1.72 -45.84
N THR A 231 45.14 2.02 -47.07
CA THR A 231 46.54 1.93 -47.48
C THR A 231 47.39 2.97 -46.76
N GLN A 232 46.92 4.23 -46.70
CA GLN A 232 47.59 5.30 -45.94
C GLN A 232 47.60 5.01 -44.44
N GLY A 233 46.48 4.52 -43.88
CA GLY A 233 46.41 4.08 -42.49
C GLY A 233 47.40 2.96 -42.17
N ASN A 234 47.51 1.94 -43.03
CA ASN A 234 48.48 0.84 -42.86
C ASN A 234 49.95 1.28 -42.99
N ALA A 235 50.23 2.40 -43.65
CA ALA A 235 51.58 2.95 -43.73
C ALA A 235 52.06 3.53 -42.38
N VAL A 236 51.13 3.88 -41.48
CA VAL A 236 51.44 4.37 -40.14
C VAL A 236 51.35 3.19 -39.15
N PRO A 237 52.45 2.79 -38.49
CA PRO A 237 52.47 1.60 -37.63
C PRO A 237 51.42 1.62 -36.51
N GLU A 238 51.19 2.78 -35.90
CA GLU A 238 50.20 2.95 -34.82
C GLU A 238 48.77 2.70 -35.31
N ILE A 239 48.42 3.20 -36.50
CA ILE A 239 47.09 3.02 -37.11
C ILE A 239 46.93 1.58 -37.63
N SER A 240 47.98 1.01 -38.22
CA SER A 240 48.01 -0.38 -38.70
C SER A 240 47.65 -1.37 -37.58
N HIS A 241 48.17 -1.16 -36.37
CA HIS A 241 47.84 -1.99 -35.21
C HIS A 241 46.34 -1.93 -34.84
N LEU A 242 45.70 -0.76 -34.96
CA LEU A 242 44.28 -0.57 -34.68
C LEU A 242 43.37 -1.22 -35.74
N ILE A 243 43.83 -1.29 -36.99
CA ILE A 243 43.07 -1.92 -38.08
C ILE A 243 43.02 -3.44 -37.93
N HIS A 244 44.15 -4.05 -37.53
CA HIS A 244 44.31 -5.51 -37.57
C HIS A 244 44.06 -6.22 -36.23
N ASN A 245 44.17 -5.54 -35.09
CA ASN A 245 43.97 -6.18 -33.80
C ASN A 245 42.53 -6.07 -33.30
N VAL A 246 41.88 -7.23 -33.15
CA VAL A 246 40.59 -7.39 -32.48
C VAL A 246 40.84 -7.85 -31.04
N GLY A 247 40.21 -7.22 -30.05
CA GLY A 247 40.42 -7.55 -28.65
C GLY A 247 41.78 -7.07 -28.15
N SER A 248 42.17 -5.85 -28.52
CA SER A 248 43.46 -5.25 -28.14
C SER A 248 43.62 -5.15 -26.62
N GLU A 249 42.52 -4.97 -25.89
CA GLU A 249 42.45 -4.97 -24.43
C GLU A 249 42.11 -6.36 -23.83
N GLY A 250 42.04 -7.40 -24.68
CA GLY A 250 41.79 -8.79 -24.30
C GLY A 250 40.38 -9.30 -24.62
N TYR A 251 40.26 -10.61 -24.88
CA TYR A 251 38.98 -11.27 -25.19
C TYR A 251 37.96 -11.18 -24.04
N ALA A 252 38.43 -11.12 -22.79
CA ALA A 252 37.58 -10.94 -21.62
C ALA A 252 36.77 -9.64 -21.74
N GLN A 253 37.44 -8.51 -21.98
CA GLN A 253 36.77 -7.22 -22.16
C GLN A 253 35.80 -7.21 -23.34
N TRP A 254 36.19 -7.80 -24.46
CA TRP A 254 35.34 -7.89 -25.65
C TRP A 254 34.03 -8.64 -25.33
N SER A 255 34.13 -9.78 -24.64
CA SER A 255 32.96 -10.55 -24.17
C SER A 255 32.11 -9.80 -23.15
N THR A 256 32.74 -9.09 -22.21
CA THR A 256 32.05 -8.23 -21.23
C THR A 256 31.24 -7.15 -21.93
N LEU A 257 31.82 -6.45 -22.91
CA LEU A 257 31.11 -5.41 -23.67
C LEU A 257 29.93 -5.98 -24.47
N LEU A 258 30.10 -7.18 -25.04
CA LEU A 258 29.02 -7.88 -25.74
C LEU A 258 27.86 -8.18 -24.77
N ILE A 259 28.14 -8.78 -23.61
CA ILE A 259 27.13 -9.11 -22.60
C ILE A 259 26.45 -7.84 -22.05
N LEU A 260 27.23 -6.81 -21.72
CA LEU A 260 26.70 -5.54 -21.24
C LEU A 260 25.75 -4.90 -22.25
N SER A 261 26.10 -4.92 -23.54
CA SER A 261 25.25 -4.33 -24.58
C SER A 261 24.00 -5.16 -24.88
N MET A 262 24.06 -6.49 -24.75
CA MET A 262 22.88 -7.38 -24.76
C MET A 262 21.91 -7.04 -23.63
N PHE A 263 22.40 -6.79 -22.41
CA PHE A 263 21.52 -6.36 -21.32
C PHE A 263 21.07 -4.91 -21.49
N ALA A 264 21.91 -4.02 -22.01
CA ALA A 264 21.60 -2.61 -22.18
C ALA A 264 20.39 -2.37 -23.12
N ILE A 265 20.27 -3.12 -24.23
CA ILE A 265 19.13 -2.96 -25.15
C ILE A 265 17.78 -3.34 -24.51
N VAL A 266 17.79 -4.16 -23.46
CA VAL A 266 16.56 -4.59 -22.76
C VAL A 266 16.34 -3.80 -21.47
N CYS A 267 17.39 -3.63 -20.67
CA CYS A 267 17.30 -3.19 -19.28
C CYS A 267 17.48 -1.68 -19.10
N LEU A 268 18.00 -0.96 -20.10
CA LEU A 268 18.05 0.51 -19.99
C LEU A 268 16.62 1.06 -20.04
N PRO A 269 16.17 1.88 -19.07
CA PRO A 269 14.83 2.42 -18.98
C PRO A 269 14.35 3.10 -20.26
N ARG A 270 15.22 3.85 -20.96
CA ARG A 270 14.83 4.46 -22.25
C ARG A 270 14.56 3.41 -23.34
N GLN A 271 15.32 2.32 -23.34
CA GLN A 271 15.16 1.22 -24.30
C GLN A 271 13.94 0.39 -23.94
N PHE A 272 13.74 0.13 -22.65
CA PHE A 272 12.53 -0.50 -22.13
C PHE A 272 11.28 0.33 -22.47
N GLN A 273 11.33 1.65 -22.29
CA GLN A 273 10.23 2.55 -22.65
C GLN A 273 9.88 2.40 -24.13
N VAL A 274 10.83 2.63 -25.03
CA VAL A 274 10.55 2.62 -26.48
C VAL A 274 10.29 1.22 -27.04
N GLY A 275 11.04 0.23 -26.56
CA GLY A 275 10.98 -1.15 -27.06
C GLY A 275 9.82 -1.96 -26.50
N VAL A 276 9.38 -1.67 -25.28
CA VAL A 276 8.38 -2.47 -24.56
C VAL A 276 7.09 -1.68 -24.29
N VAL A 277 7.20 -0.51 -23.66
CA VAL A 277 6.04 0.26 -23.17
C VAL A 277 5.31 0.98 -24.32
N GLU A 278 6.05 1.60 -25.23
CA GLU A 278 5.50 2.38 -26.35
C GLU A 278 5.12 1.52 -27.57
N ASN A 279 5.31 0.20 -27.50
CA ASN A 279 4.93 -0.69 -28.59
C ASN A 279 3.43 -0.99 -28.55
N VAL A 280 2.73 -0.68 -29.64
CA VAL A 280 1.28 -0.86 -29.78
C VAL A 280 0.87 -2.25 -30.30
N ASN A 281 1.81 -3.00 -30.88
CA ASN A 281 1.54 -4.29 -31.49
C ASN A 281 2.77 -5.21 -31.39
N PRO A 282 2.69 -6.33 -30.63
CA PRO A 282 3.78 -7.29 -30.47
C PRO A 282 4.39 -7.79 -31.79
N ASP A 283 3.60 -7.86 -32.87
CA ASP A 283 4.08 -8.33 -34.18
C ASP A 283 5.14 -7.40 -34.80
N HIS A 284 5.19 -6.12 -34.38
CA HIS A 284 6.22 -5.18 -34.86
C HIS A 284 7.63 -5.62 -34.48
N VAL A 285 7.79 -6.35 -33.38
CA VAL A 285 9.08 -6.89 -32.91
C VAL A 285 9.73 -7.75 -33.98
N ARG A 286 8.96 -8.57 -34.70
CA ARG A 286 9.50 -9.47 -35.75
C ARG A 286 10.13 -8.71 -36.91
N LYS A 287 9.59 -7.54 -37.24
CA LYS A 287 10.14 -6.69 -38.31
C LYS A 287 11.33 -5.87 -37.81
N ALA A 288 11.25 -5.36 -36.57
CA ALA A 288 12.36 -4.69 -35.91
C ALA A 288 13.58 -5.60 -35.75
N ALA A 289 13.38 -6.91 -35.56
CA ALA A 289 14.44 -7.91 -35.46
C ALA A 289 15.41 -7.94 -36.65
N TRP A 290 15.00 -7.43 -37.81
CA TRP A 290 15.86 -7.31 -39.00
C TRP A 290 16.21 -5.86 -39.35
N LEU A 291 15.24 -4.95 -39.26
CA LEU A 291 15.46 -3.55 -39.62
C LEU A 291 16.42 -2.83 -38.66
N PHE A 292 16.36 -3.13 -37.36
CA PHE A 292 17.25 -2.50 -36.39
C PHE A 292 18.70 -2.97 -36.52
N PRO A 293 19.01 -4.29 -36.65
CA PRO A 293 20.36 -4.72 -37.03
C PRO A 293 20.88 -4.10 -38.33
N LEU A 294 20.03 -3.97 -39.35
CA LEU A 294 20.41 -3.29 -40.59
C LEU A 294 20.80 -1.82 -40.32
N TYR A 295 20.02 -1.11 -39.51
CA TYR A 295 20.36 0.26 -39.08
C TYR A 295 21.73 0.29 -38.36
N LEU A 296 21.97 -0.64 -37.43
CA LEU A 296 23.25 -0.73 -36.70
C LEU A 296 24.43 -1.01 -37.64
N ILE A 297 24.25 -1.86 -38.64
CA ILE A 297 25.30 -2.08 -39.66
C ILE A 297 25.58 -0.77 -40.39
N LEU A 298 24.55 -0.12 -40.93
CA LEU A 298 24.71 1.09 -41.74
C LEU A 298 25.42 2.22 -41.00
N ILE A 299 25.03 2.49 -39.74
CA ILE A 299 25.66 3.56 -38.96
C ILE A 299 27.11 3.24 -38.58
N ASN A 300 27.51 1.95 -38.52
CA ASN A 300 28.86 1.55 -38.14
C ASN A 300 29.84 1.40 -39.30
N VAL A 301 29.38 1.30 -40.56
CA VAL A 301 30.26 1.12 -41.74
C VAL A 301 31.36 2.18 -41.80
N PHE A 302 31.05 3.42 -41.44
CA PHE A 302 31.99 4.54 -41.54
C PHE A 302 32.69 4.93 -40.23
N VAL A 303 32.45 4.23 -39.12
CA VAL A 303 33.10 4.56 -37.84
C VAL A 303 34.62 4.45 -37.95
N LEU A 304 35.12 3.31 -38.43
CA LEU A 304 36.56 3.07 -38.59
C LEU A 304 37.19 3.99 -39.65
N PRO A 305 36.59 4.18 -40.85
CA PRO A 305 37.07 5.18 -41.81
C PRO A 305 37.23 6.59 -41.25
N ILE A 306 36.23 7.08 -40.49
CA ILE A 306 36.31 8.42 -39.89
C ILE A 306 37.43 8.49 -38.85
N ALA A 307 37.60 7.45 -38.04
CA ALA A 307 38.67 7.37 -37.04
C ALA A 307 40.06 7.39 -37.69
N ILE A 308 40.30 6.58 -38.72
CA ILE A 308 41.57 6.56 -39.47
C ILE A 308 41.82 7.92 -40.13
N GLY A 309 40.80 8.50 -40.77
CA GLY A 309 40.93 9.81 -41.41
C GLY A 309 41.29 10.92 -40.42
N GLY A 310 40.74 10.89 -39.21
CA GLY A 310 41.10 11.80 -38.12
C GLY A 310 42.54 11.60 -37.64
N LEU A 311 42.97 10.36 -37.42
CA LEU A 311 44.34 10.05 -36.99
C LEU A 311 45.39 10.47 -38.04
N LEU A 312 45.09 10.30 -39.32
CA LEU A 312 45.97 10.73 -40.42
C LEU A 312 46.07 12.26 -40.51
N GLN A 313 44.97 12.98 -40.24
CA GLN A 313 44.93 14.44 -40.36
C GLN A 313 45.46 15.16 -39.09
N PHE A 314 45.40 14.51 -37.93
CA PHE A 314 45.84 15.05 -36.64
C PHE A 314 46.88 14.15 -35.96
N PRO A 315 48.08 13.98 -36.54
CA PRO A 315 49.10 13.06 -36.01
C PRO A 315 49.67 13.49 -34.66
N ASP A 316 49.62 14.78 -34.32
CA ASP A 316 50.18 15.33 -33.07
C ASP A 316 49.31 15.04 -31.83
N GLY A 317 48.14 14.41 -31.99
CA GLY A 317 47.21 14.11 -30.88
C GLY A 317 46.59 15.34 -30.20
N GLY A 318 46.73 16.53 -30.79
CA GLY A 318 46.22 17.79 -30.23
C GLY A 318 44.69 17.95 -30.29
N VAL A 319 44.01 17.06 -31.00
CA VAL A 319 42.55 17.04 -31.19
C VAL A 319 41.99 15.78 -30.54
N ASP A 320 40.96 15.94 -29.71
CA ASP A 320 40.28 14.81 -29.09
C ASP A 320 39.60 13.94 -30.14
N ALA A 321 39.89 12.65 -30.14
CA ALA A 321 39.40 11.69 -31.12
C ALA A 321 37.87 11.56 -31.12
N ASP A 322 37.22 11.83 -29.98
CA ASP A 322 35.75 11.87 -29.88
C ASP A 322 35.14 12.96 -30.80
N THR A 323 35.93 13.95 -31.23
CA THR A 323 35.47 15.06 -32.07
C THR A 323 35.76 14.89 -33.56
N PHE A 324 36.41 13.81 -34.01
CA PHE A 324 36.82 13.62 -35.41
C PHE A 324 35.69 13.72 -36.44
N VAL A 325 34.48 13.28 -36.08
CA VAL A 325 33.29 13.41 -36.93
C VAL A 325 33.01 14.87 -37.33
N LEU A 326 33.40 15.81 -36.46
CA LEU A 326 33.27 17.24 -36.68
C LEU A 326 34.58 17.83 -37.22
N THR A 327 35.71 17.53 -36.57
CA THR A 327 36.97 18.24 -36.79
C THR A 327 37.63 17.91 -38.12
N VAL A 328 37.43 16.71 -38.67
CA VAL A 328 37.91 16.38 -40.04
C VAL A 328 37.25 17.29 -41.09
N ALA A 329 35.95 17.56 -40.96
CA ALA A 329 35.27 18.51 -41.85
C ALA A 329 35.76 19.95 -41.63
N MET A 330 36.06 20.33 -40.38
CA MET A 330 36.59 21.65 -40.05
C MET A 330 38.01 21.88 -40.61
N ALA A 331 38.89 20.89 -40.50
CA ALA A 331 40.26 20.96 -41.00
C ALA A 331 40.31 21.08 -42.54
N ASN A 332 39.33 20.51 -43.23
CA ASN A 332 39.14 20.66 -44.67
C ASN A 332 38.28 21.89 -45.05
N HIS A 333 38.05 22.80 -44.10
CA HIS A 333 37.28 24.03 -44.26
C HIS A 333 35.86 23.88 -44.84
N ASN A 334 35.23 22.71 -44.65
CA ASN A 334 33.88 22.43 -45.13
C ASN A 334 32.83 22.75 -44.04
N GLN A 335 32.40 24.01 -44.03
CA GLN A 335 31.44 24.54 -43.05
C GLN A 335 30.09 23.81 -43.07
N GLY A 336 29.58 23.46 -44.25
CA GLY A 336 28.29 22.79 -44.40
C GLY A 336 28.31 21.40 -43.78
N MET A 337 29.37 20.62 -44.03
CA MET A 337 29.54 19.29 -43.46
C MET A 337 29.76 19.35 -41.94
N ALA A 338 30.56 20.31 -41.44
CA ALA A 338 30.76 20.48 -40.01
C ALA A 338 29.46 20.83 -39.27
N LEU A 339 28.65 21.75 -39.82
CA LEU A 339 27.35 22.09 -39.25
C LEU A 339 26.39 20.89 -39.30
N PHE A 340 26.38 20.13 -40.40
CA PHE A 340 25.53 18.94 -40.52
C PHE A 340 25.93 17.82 -39.57
N ALA A 341 27.23 17.59 -39.39
CA ALA A 341 27.78 16.68 -38.37
C ALA A 341 27.34 17.10 -36.96
N TYR A 342 27.42 18.40 -36.65
CA TYR A 342 26.94 18.93 -35.38
C TYR A 342 25.43 18.72 -35.17
N ILE A 343 24.59 18.96 -36.19
CA ILE A 343 23.15 18.66 -36.11
C ILE A 343 22.93 17.15 -35.89
N GLY A 344 23.69 16.28 -36.55
CA GLY A 344 23.65 14.83 -36.33
C GLY A 344 24.01 14.43 -34.89
N GLY A 345 25.04 15.04 -34.30
CA GLY A 345 25.42 14.79 -32.92
C GLY A 345 24.45 15.39 -31.89
N LEU A 346 23.92 16.59 -32.14
CA LEU A 346 22.86 17.21 -31.35
C LEU A 346 21.61 16.32 -31.36
N SER A 347 21.20 15.89 -32.55
CA SER A 347 20.14 14.91 -32.78
C SER A 347 20.38 13.67 -31.91
N ALA A 348 21.55 13.03 -32.03
CA ALA A 348 21.90 11.84 -31.26
C ALA A 348 21.83 12.00 -29.72
N ALA A 349 22.16 13.17 -29.19
CA ALA A 349 22.05 13.47 -27.76
C ALA A 349 20.60 13.76 -27.32
N THR A 350 19.86 14.53 -28.12
CA THR A 350 18.55 15.08 -27.73
C THR A 350 17.49 14.00 -27.49
N GLY A 351 17.29 13.05 -28.42
CA GLY A 351 16.26 12.01 -28.23
C GLY A 351 16.57 11.05 -27.11
N MET A 352 17.85 10.73 -26.89
CA MET A 352 18.28 9.98 -25.72
C MET A 352 17.85 10.71 -24.44
N LEU A 353 18.11 12.01 -24.37
CA LEU A 353 17.89 12.82 -23.17
C LEU A 353 16.40 13.01 -22.87
N ILE A 354 15.59 13.25 -23.91
CA ILE A 354 14.13 13.37 -23.80
C ILE A 354 13.53 12.06 -23.31
N VAL A 355 13.78 10.94 -24.00
CA VAL A 355 13.17 9.65 -23.65
C VAL A 355 13.65 9.18 -22.27
N ALA A 356 14.94 9.33 -21.96
CA ALA A 356 15.48 8.91 -20.66
C ALA A 356 14.89 9.74 -19.51
N THR A 357 14.80 11.06 -19.64
CA THR A 357 14.26 11.91 -18.56
C THR A 357 12.77 11.72 -18.38
N ILE A 358 12.01 11.47 -19.45
CA ILE A 358 10.59 11.10 -19.37
C ILE A 358 10.44 9.79 -18.60
N ALA A 359 11.13 8.73 -19.02
CA ALA A 359 11.08 7.43 -18.35
C ALA A 359 11.48 7.54 -16.87
N LEU A 360 12.57 8.24 -16.55
CA LEU A 360 13.00 8.46 -15.17
C LEU A 360 11.99 9.28 -14.36
N SER A 361 11.38 10.31 -14.95
CA SER A 361 10.39 11.13 -14.26
C SER A 361 9.11 10.36 -13.92
N THR A 362 8.68 9.46 -14.82
CA THR A 362 7.55 8.55 -14.59
C THR A 362 7.89 7.58 -13.46
N MET A 363 9.08 6.96 -13.48
CA MET A 363 9.52 6.06 -12.41
C MET A 363 9.62 6.78 -11.06
N VAL A 364 10.27 7.95 -11.01
CA VAL A 364 10.38 8.74 -9.77
C VAL A 364 8.99 9.14 -9.25
N CYS A 365 8.06 9.49 -10.13
CA CYS A 365 6.69 9.80 -9.74
C CYS A 365 5.97 8.56 -9.16
N ASN A 366 5.93 7.46 -9.91
CA ASN A 366 5.09 6.30 -9.64
C ASN A 366 5.65 5.37 -8.56
N ASP A 367 6.97 5.19 -8.53
CA ASP A 367 7.65 4.19 -7.69
C ASP A 367 8.33 4.79 -6.46
N LEU A 368 8.51 6.12 -6.41
CA LEU A 368 9.18 6.80 -5.29
C LEU A 368 8.29 7.85 -4.62
N VAL A 369 7.83 8.86 -5.37
CA VAL A 369 7.13 10.01 -4.78
C VAL A 369 5.70 9.66 -4.36
N VAL A 370 4.88 9.06 -5.24
CA VAL A 370 3.50 8.69 -4.93
C VAL A 370 3.41 7.72 -3.74
N PRO A 371 4.21 6.63 -3.67
CA PRO A 371 4.22 5.75 -2.51
C PRO A 371 4.53 6.46 -1.19
N VAL A 372 5.48 7.40 -1.21
CA VAL A 372 5.85 8.20 -0.03
C VAL A 372 4.71 9.14 0.35
N LEU A 373 4.08 9.82 -0.61
CA LEU A 373 2.93 10.69 -0.37
C LEU A 373 1.75 9.93 0.23
N LEU A 374 1.44 8.73 -0.27
CA LEU A 374 0.34 7.90 0.24
C LEU A 374 0.56 7.46 1.69
N ARG A 375 1.81 7.35 2.16
CA ARG A 375 2.15 7.03 3.56
C ARG A 375 2.06 8.23 4.50
N MET A 376 2.06 9.46 3.97
CA MET A 376 2.05 10.66 4.79
C MET A 376 0.64 10.97 5.31
N ARG A 377 0.46 10.98 6.64
CA ARG A 377 -0.84 11.22 7.29
C ARG A 377 -1.49 12.56 6.90
N TRP A 378 -0.69 13.61 6.70
CA TRP A 378 -1.19 14.92 6.28
C TRP A 378 -1.74 14.93 4.84
N PHE A 379 -1.20 14.08 3.97
CA PHE A 379 -1.64 13.96 2.58
C PHE A 379 -3.00 13.25 2.50
N GLN A 380 -3.20 12.23 3.34
CA GLN A 380 -4.48 11.53 3.45
C GLN A 380 -5.60 12.44 4.00
N THR A 381 -5.29 13.34 4.94
CA THR A 381 -6.29 14.20 5.59
C THR A 381 -6.58 15.52 4.86
N ARG A 382 -5.62 16.05 4.10
CA ARG A 382 -5.72 17.39 3.48
C ARG A 382 -6.12 17.38 2.00
N PHE A 383 -5.89 16.29 1.28
CA PHE A 383 -6.16 16.22 -0.16
C PHE A 383 -7.33 15.28 -0.45
N THR A 384 -8.52 15.84 -0.65
CA THR A 384 -9.71 15.15 -1.17
C THR A 384 -10.05 15.54 -2.61
N GLY A 385 -9.31 16.49 -3.20
CA GLY A 385 -9.52 16.99 -4.57
C GLY A 385 -8.62 16.34 -5.62
N ASP A 386 -8.71 16.86 -6.85
CA ASP A 386 -7.94 16.43 -8.02
C ASP A 386 -6.42 16.51 -7.80
N LEU A 387 -5.73 15.38 -7.89
CA LEU A 387 -4.27 15.25 -7.73
C LEU A 387 -3.50 15.43 -9.04
N THR A 388 -4.19 15.59 -10.16
CA THR A 388 -3.60 15.66 -11.50
C THR A 388 -2.50 16.72 -11.61
N ALA A 389 -2.77 17.94 -11.11
CA ALA A 389 -1.80 19.03 -11.16
C ALA A 389 -0.55 18.76 -10.30
N LEU A 390 -0.71 18.08 -9.16
CA LEU A 390 0.40 17.70 -8.29
C LEU A 390 1.29 16.65 -8.97
N LEU A 391 0.69 15.62 -9.57
CA LEU A 391 1.42 14.58 -10.29
C LEU A 391 2.24 15.17 -11.47
N LEU A 392 1.65 16.10 -12.22
CA LEU A 392 2.35 16.83 -13.28
C LEU A 392 3.50 17.68 -12.74
N PHE A 393 3.29 18.40 -11.62
CA PHE A 393 4.34 19.18 -10.98
C PHE A 393 5.51 18.29 -10.52
N VAL A 394 5.22 17.13 -9.94
CA VAL A 394 6.22 16.14 -9.53
C VAL A 394 7.03 15.65 -10.73
N ARG A 395 6.38 15.25 -11.83
CA ARG A 395 7.09 14.82 -13.05
C ARG A 395 7.99 15.91 -13.62
N ARG A 396 7.49 17.15 -13.75
CA ARG A 396 8.26 18.31 -14.25
C ARG A 396 9.48 18.61 -13.37
N SER A 397 9.28 18.57 -12.06
CA SER A 397 10.35 18.79 -11.09
C SER A 397 11.40 17.67 -11.12
N ALA A 398 10.96 16.41 -11.32
CA ALA A 398 11.86 15.27 -11.46
C ALA A 398 12.74 15.37 -12.71
N ILE A 399 12.19 15.79 -13.87
CA ILE A 399 12.97 16.03 -15.10
C ILE A 399 14.07 17.07 -14.84
N LEU A 400 13.70 18.22 -14.28
CA LEU A 400 14.64 19.29 -13.97
C LEU A 400 15.72 18.82 -12.98
N PHE A 401 15.30 18.13 -11.92
CA PHE A 401 16.21 17.60 -10.90
C PHE A 401 17.22 16.60 -11.48
N VAL A 402 16.79 15.63 -12.28
CA VAL A 402 17.66 14.63 -12.89
C VAL A 402 18.69 15.28 -13.82
N LEU A 403 18.30 16.26 -14.64
CA LEU A 403 19.22 16.95 -15.54
C LEU A 403 20.22 17.85 -14.81
N LEU A 404 19.79 18.56 -13.77
CA LEU A 404 20.69 19.34 -12.92
C LEU A 404 21.65 18.44 -12.13
N LEU A 405 21.19 17.29 -11.66
CA LEU A 405 22.03 16.29 -11.01
C LEU A 405 23.08 15.73 -11.99
N ALA A 406 22.69 15.49 -13.25
CA ALA A 406 23.62 15.02 -14.28
C ALA A 406 24.67 16.08 -14.66
N TYR A 407 24.26 17.35 -14.76
CA TYR A 407 25.18 18.47 -14.91
C TYR A 407 26.15 18.56 -13.73
N THR A 408 25.65 18.40 -12.50
CA THR A 408 26.48 18.40 -11.29
C THR A 408 27.48 17.24 -11.32
N TYR A 409 27.04 16.04 -11.71
CA TYR A 409 27.91 14.88 -11.88
C TYR A 409 29.04 15.15 -12.90
N MET A 410 28.70 15.74 -14.06
CA MET A 410 29.68 16.15 -15.08
C MET A 410 30.74 17.09 -14.50
N ARG A 411 30.32 18.05 -13.68
CA ARG A 411 31.21 19.04 -13.06
C ARG A 411 32.07 18.44 -11.94
N LEU A 412 31.55 17.46 -11.19
CA LEU A 412 32.24 16.86 -10.04
C LEU A 412 33.34 15.86 -10.44
N ILE A 413 33.12 15.05 -11.49
CA ILE A 413 34.07 13.99 -11.87
C ILE A 413 35.22 14.50 -12.75
N GLY A 414 35.06 15.67 -13.36
CA GLY A 414 36.13 16.35 -14.10
C GLY A 414 36.47 15.70 -15.44
N GLU A 415 37.48 16.27 -16.12
CA GLU A 415 37.87 15.92 -17.50
C GLU A 415 38.65 14.60 -17.65
N SER A 416 39.01 13.94 -16.55
CA SER A 416 39.99 12.83 -16.53
C SER A 416 39.50 11.49 -17.09
N TYR A 417 38.25 11.40 -17.56
CA TYR A 417 37.71 10.19 -18.18
C TYR A 417 37.26 10.45 -19.62
N ALA A 418 37.70 9.56 -20.52
CA ALA A 418 37.15 9.45 -21.88
C ALA A 418 35.63 9.27 -21.79
N LEU A 419 34.90 9.89 -22.73
CA LEU A 419 33.44 9.77 -22.85
C LEU A 419 33.03 8.29 -22.71
N VAL A 420 33.79 7.42 -23.36
CA VAL A 420 33.59 5.97 -23.44
C VAL A 420 33.66 5.20 -22.10
N THR A 421 34.41 5.66 -21.11
CA THR A 421 34.45 4.91 -19.83
C THR A 421 33.22 5.24 -18.99
N ILE A 422 32.73 6.48 -19.07
CA ILE A 422 31.60 6.99 -18.28
C ILE A 422 30.30 6.24 -18.63
N GLY A 423 30.06 5.96 -19.91
CA GLY A 423 28.82 5.31 -20.32
C GLY A 423 28.75 3.81 -20.02
N LEU A 424 29.90 3.13 -19.93
CA LEU A 424 29.95 1.70 -19.61
C LEU A 424 29.60 1.43 -18.15
N VAL A 425 29.88 2.38 -17.25
CA VAL A 425 29.42 2.34 -15.86
C VAL A 425 27.89 2.23 -15.80
N SER A 426 27.18 2.97 -16.65
CA SER A 426 25.72 2.89 -16.74
C SER A 426 25.19 1.61 -17.37
N PHE A 427 25.92 1.03 -18.33
CA PHE A 427 25.56 -0.29 -18.89
C PHE A 427 25.70 -1.38 -17.84
N ALA A 428 26.78 -1.35 -17.04
CA ALA A 428 26.98 -2.28 -15.93
C ALA A 428 25.91 -2.14 -14.84
N ALA A 429 25.43 -0.92 -14.57
CA ALA A 429 24.30 -0.69 -13.68
C ALA A 429 23.01 -1.30 -14.23
N ALA A 430 22.71 -1.09 -15.52
CA ALA A 430 21.52 -1.64 -16.16
C ALA A 430 21.53 -3.17 -16.22
N ALA A 431 22.72 -3.78 -16.38
CA ALA A 431 22.89 -5.23 -16.37
C ALA A 431 22.42 -5.88 -15.05
N GLN A 432 22.45 -5.15 -13.93
CA GLN A 432 22.00 -5.67 -12.64
C GLN A 432 20.51 -6.03 -12.61
N PHE A 433 19.68 -5.45 -13.48
CA PHE A 433 18.27 -5.80 -13.57
C PHE A 433 18.02 -7.11 -14.30
N ALA A 434 18.95 -7.54 -15.16
CA ALA A 434 18.75 -8.67 -16.06
C ALA A 434 18.40 -9.99 -15.33
N PRO A 435 19.04 -10.39 -14.21
CA PRO A 435 18.68 -11.61 -13.50
C PRO A 435 17.22 -11.60 -13.00
N SER A 436 16.79 -10.51 -12.38
CA SER A 436 15.41 -10.36 -11.89
C SER A 436 14.39 -10.23 -13.02
N LEU A 437 14.74 -9.55 -14.12
CA LEU A 437 13.84 -9.36 -15.25
C LEU A 437 13.65 -10.67 -16.03
N LEU A 438 14.74 -11.34 -16.41
CA LEU A 438 14.69 -12.61 -17.14
C LEU A 438 14.17 -13.75 -16.24
N GLY A 439 14.60 -13.80 -14.99
CA GLY A 439 14.07 -14.73 -13.99
C GLY A 439 12.57 -14.54 -13.80
N GLY A 440 12.08 -13.31 -13.80
CA GLY A 440 10.65 -13.01 -13.76
C GLY A 440 9.85 -13.62 -14.92
N ILE A 441 10.42 -13.65 -16.12
CA ILE A 441 9.75 -14.08 -17.35
C ILE A 441 9.79 -15.62 -17.53
N PHE A 442 10.85 -16.28 -17.04
CA PHE A 442 11.12 -17.69 -17.30
C PHE A 442 11.08 -18.59 -16.06
N TRP A 443 11.22 -18.05 -14.85
CA TRP A 443 11.30 -18.83 -13.62
C TRP A 443 10.13 -18.52 -12.67
N LYS A 444 9.26 -19.51 -12.47
CA LYS A 444 8.11 -19.39 -11.56
C LYS A 444 8.53 -19.24 -10.10
N GLY A 445 9.59 -19.95 -9.69
CA GLY A 445 10.08 -19.99 -8.31
C GLY A 445 10.85 -18.76 -7.85
N GLY A 446 11.07 -17.76 -8.71
CA GLY A 446 11.71 -16.51 -8.30
C GLY A 446 10.83 -15.73 -7.32
N THR A 447 11.40 -15.36 -6.17
CA THR A 447 10.67 -14.64 -5.10
C THR A 447 11.07 -13.17 -5.02
N ARG A 448 10.21 -12.35 -4.41
CA ARG A 448 10.52 -10.93 -4.14
C ARG A 448 11.77 -10.76 -3.28
N ALA A 449 11.92 -11.58 -2.25
CA ALA A 449 13.08 -11.53 -1.35
C ALA A 449 14.38 -11.85 -2.10
N GLY A 450 14.34 -12.82 -3.01
CA GLY A 450 15.45 -13.12 -3.90
C GLY A 450 15.78 -11.94 -4.81
N ALA A 451 14.78 -11.39 -5.51
CA ALA A 451 15.00 -10.27 -6.43
C ALA A 451 15.62 -9.06 -5.72
N MET A 452 15.10 -8.71 -4.55
CA MET A 452 15.61 -7.60 -3.75
C MET A 452 17.05 -7.85 -3.27
N THR A 453 17.36 -9.07 -2.81
CA THR A 453 18.71 -9.42 -2.33
C THR A 453 19.72 -9.40 -3.48
N GLY A 454 19.39 -10.01 -4.62
CA GLY A 454 20.26 -10.01 -5.80
C GLY A 454 20.55 -8.58 -6.28
N LEU A 455 19.52 -7.74 -6.41
CA LEU A 455 19.68 -6.34 -6.83
C LEU A 455 20.52 -5.52 -5.85
N LEU A 456 20.28 -5.65 -4.54
CA LEU A 456 21.05 -4.93 -3.52
C LEU A 456 22.52 -5.32 -3.53
N LEU A 457 22.81 -6.63 -3.51
CA LEU A 457 24.18 -7.11 -3.49
C LEU A 457 24.91 -6.79 -4.80
N GLY A 458 24.28 -7.04 -5.95
CA GLY A 458 24.85 -6.74 -7.26
C GLY A 458 25.17 -5.25 -7.43
N THR A 459 24.22 -4.39 -7.06
CA THR A 459 24.41 -2.93 -7.12
C THR A 459 25.47 -2.47 -6.13
N ALA A 460 25.50 -3.00 -4.90
CA ALA A 460 26.54 -2.66 -3.93
C ALA A 460 27.93 -3.02 -4.46
N MET A 461 28.08 -4.20 -5.07
CA MET A 461 29.32 -4.64 -5.69
C MET A 461 29.72 -3.77 -6.89
N TRP A 462 28.78 -3.42 -7.77
CA TRP A 462 29.02 -2.48 -8.87
C TRP A 462 29.44 -1.10 -8.36
N PHE A 463 28.74 -0.58 -7.35
CA PHE A 463 29.05 0.72 -6.75
C PHE A 463 30.45 0.73 -6.14
N TYR A 464 30.81 -0.37 -5.46
CA TYR A 464 32.13 -0.56 -4.86
C TYR A 464 33.26 -0.66 -5.87
N THR A 465 33.06 -1.40 -6.96
CA THR A 465 34.12 -1.75 -7.93
C THR A 465 34.26 -0.77 -9.09
N LEU A 466 33.22 0.01 -9.44
CA LEU A 466 33.27 0.99 -10.54
C LEU A 466 33.00 2.42 -10.11
N VAL A 467 31.98 2.66 -9.28
CA VAL A 467 31.56 4.04 -8.95
C VAL A 467 32.51 4.68 -7.94
N LEU A 468 32.78 4.03 -6.80
CA LEU A 468 33.69 4.58 -5.78
C LEU A 468 35.12 4.85 -6.32
N PRO A 469 35.74 3.94 -7.09
CA PRO A 469 37.04 4.21 -7.70
C PRO A 469 37.05 5.42 -8.64
N SER A 470 35.91 5.73 -9.30
CA SER A 470 35.81 6.93 -10.13
C SER A 470 35.95 8.23 -9.32
N PHE A 471 35.44 8.25 -8.08
CA PHE A 471 35.62 9.36 -7.13
C PHE A 471 37.03 9.43 -6.55
N ALA A 472 37.71 8.30 -6.39
CA ALA A 472 39.11 8.29 -5.98
C ALA A 472 40.01 8.93 -7.05
N ARG A 473 39.80 8.57 -8.33
CA ARG A 473 40.55 9.18 -9.44
C ARG A 473 40.23 10.65 -9.70
N SER A 474 39.06 11.15 -9.28
CA SER A 474 38.73 12.58 -9.35
C SER A 474 39.30 13.40 -8.17
N GLY A 475 39.98 12.74 -7.22
CA GLY A 475 40.62 13.38 -6.06
C GLY A 475 39.69 13.60 -4.87
N TRP A 476 38.46 13.09 -4.90
CA TRP A 476 37.51 13.16 -3.78
C TRP A 476 37.75 12.07 -2.72
N LEU A 477 38.32 10.94 -3.14
CA LEU A 477 38.73 9.84 -2.28
C LEU A 477 40.25 9.66 -2.39
N GLY A 478 40.90 9.25 -1.30
CA GLY A 478 42.34 8.95 -1.33
C GLY A 478 42.64 7.79 -2.30
N MET A 479 43.70 7.91 -3.09
CA MET A 479 44.15 6.85 -4.01
C MET A 479 44.51 5.55 -3.28
N GLU A 480 44.82 5.62 -1.98
CA GLU A 480 45.01 4.45 -1.09
C GLU A 480 43.83 3.46 -1.15
N PHE A 481 42.61 3.94 -1.38
CA PHE A 481 41.43 3.08 -1.55
C PHE A 481 41.56 2.11 -2.73
N ILE A 482 42.21 2.54 -3.82
CA ILE A 482 42.46 1.72 -5.00
C ILE A 482 43.73 0.90 -4.81
N GLU A 483 44.81 1.53 -4.31
CA GLU A 483 46.16 0.96 -4.31
C GLU A 483 46.43 -0.06 -3.20
N VAL A 484 45.83 0.13 -2.02
CA VAL A 484 46.01 -0.73 -0.84
C VAL A 484 44.70 -1.43 -0.46
N GLY A 485 43.56 -0.86 -0.85
CA GLY A 485 42.23 -1.30 -0.43
C GLY A 485 41.75 -0.55 0.82
N PRO A 486 40.44 -0.59 1.12
CA PRO A 486 39.90 0.09 2.30
C PRO A 486 40.54 -0.45 3.58
N PHE A 487 40.82 0.45 4.52
CA PHE A 487 41.45 0.14 5.81
C PHE A 487 42.82 -0.56 5.71
N GLY A 488 43.49 -0.50 4.56
CA GLY A 488 44.78 -1.16 4.33
C GLY A 488 44.69 -2.66 4.03
N ILE A 489 43.50 -3.18 3.70
CA ILE A 489 43.28 -4.60 3.42
C ILE A 489 43.37 -4.87 1.91
N GLU A 490 44.45 -5.54 1.50
CA GLU A 490 44.75 -5.83 0.09
C GLU A 490 43.67 -6.68 -0.62
N TYR A 491 43.07 -7.66 0.07
CA TYR A 491 41.98 -8.47 -0.48
C TYR A 491 40.71 -7.67 -0.82
N LEU A 492 40.58 -6.45 -0.30
CA LEU A 492 39.44 -5.57 -0.56
C LEU A 492 39.73 -4.55 -1.66
N LYS A 493 40.86 -4.62 -2.38
CA LYS A 493 41.12 -3.72 -3.51
C LYS A 493 39.96 -3.75 -4.52
N PRO A 494 39.36 -2.60 -4.88
CA PRO A 494 38.19 -2.56 -5.77
C PRO A 494 38.40 -3.16 -7.16
N TYR A 495 39.61 -3.06 -7.70
CA TYR A 495 39.97 -3.60 -9.02
C TYR A 495 40.63 -4.99 -8.98
N ALA A 496 40.90 -5.50 -7.78
CA ALA A 496 41.61 -6.74 -7.51
C ALA A 496 40.92 -7.50 -6.37
N LEU A 497 39.59 -7.50 -6.38
CA LEU A 497 38.80 -8.00 -5.27
C LEU A 497 39.08 -9.49 -5.04
N PHE A 498 39.32 -9.84 -3.78
CA PHE A 498 39.72 -11.17 -3.35
C PHE A 498 41.04 -11.69 -3.96
N GLY A 499 41.92 -10.78 -4.42
CA GLY A 499 43.21 -11.12 -5.03
C GLY A 499 43.12 -11.57 -6.49
N LEU A 500 41.99 -11.34 -7.15
CA LEU A 500 41.78 -11.68 -8.56
C LEU A 500 42.33 -10.56 -9.47
N ASP A 501 43.62 -10.65 -9.78
CA ASP A 501 44.35 -9.72 -10.66
C ASP A 501 44.40 -10.19 -12.12
N GLY A 502 44.69 -9.27 -13.04
CA GLY A 502 44.94 -9.56 -14.46
C GLY A 502 43.72 -9.50 -15.38
N ILE A 503 42.58 -9.02 -14.87
CA ILE A 503 41.36 -8.75 -15.65
C ILE A 503 41.15 -7.23 -15.70
N ASP A 504 40.64 -6.71 -16.82
CA ASP A 504 40.30 -5.28 -16.93
C ASP A 504 39.22 -4.88 -15.91
N HIS A 505 39.22 -3.60 -15.53
CA HIS A 505 38.35 -3.08 -14.47
C HIS A 505 36.85 -3.31 -14.73
N LEU A 506 36.42 -3.25 -16.01
CA LEU A 506 35.02 -3.40 -16.36
C LEU A 506 34.59 -4.86 -16.26
N SER A 507 35.38 -5.78 -16.80
CA SER A 507 35.13 -7.23 -16.70
C SER A 507 35.19 -7.71 -15.27
N HIS A 508 36.15 -7.24 -14.47
CA HIS A 508 36.26 -7.56 -13.04
C HIS A 508 34.98 -7.17 -12.28
N SER A 509 34.50 -5.93 -12.51
CA SER A 509 33.28 -5.45 -11.89
C SER A 509 32.04 -6.23 -12.33
N LEU A 510 31.89 -6.48 -13.64
CA LEU A 510 30.75 -7.22 -14.16
C LEU A 510 30.72 -8.64 -13.57
N PHE A 511 31.86 -9.31 -13.53
CA PHE A 511 31.97 -10.67 -12.98
C PHE A 511 31.48 -10.73 -11.54
N TRP A 512 32.05 -9.92 -10.64
CA TRP A 512 31.68 -9.95 -9.23
C TRP A 512 30.27 -9.45 -8.96
N SER A 513 29.84 -8.37 -9.61
CA SER A 513 28.48 -7.85 -9.43
C SER A 513 27.43 -8.84 -9.91
N MET A 514 27.60 -9.46 -11.08
CA MET A 514 26.64 -10.45 -11.60
C MET A 514 26.69 -11.76 -10.82
N LEU A 515 27.87 -12.22 -10.39
CA LEU A 515 28.01 -13.43 -9.59
C LEU A 515 27.21 -13.32 -8.29
N VAL A 516 27.38 -12.22 -7.56
CA VAL A 516 26.68 -12.01 -6.29
C VAL A 516 25.20 -11.68 -6.52
N ASN A 517 24.85 -10.96 -7.59
CA ASN A 517 23.47 -10.69 -7.96
C ASN A 517 22.69 -11.97 -8.28
N ILE A 518 23.18 -12.77 -9.22
CA ILE A 518 22.57 -14.05 -9.61
C ILE A 518 22.56 -15.00 -8.42
N GLY A 519 23.68 -15.12 -7.70
CA GLY A 519 23.80 -15.98 -6.52
C GLY A 519 22.78 -15.60 -5.44
N GLY A 520 22.69 -14.32 -5.08
CA GLY A 520 21.72 -13.81 -4.12
C GLY A 520 20.28 -13.99 -4.59
N PHE A 521 19.99 -13.72 -5.87
CA PHE A 521 18.67 -13.92 -6.45
C PHE A 521 18.23 -15.38 -6.40
N VAL A 522 19.09 -16.30 -6.83
CA VAL A 522 18.79 -17.73 -6.91
C VAL A 522 18.72 -18.35 -5.52
N TRP A 523 19.74 -18.17 -4.67
CA TRP A 523 19.78 -18.81 -3.35
C TRP A 523 18.64 -18.35 -2.45
N VAL A 524 18.38 -17.03 -2.36
CA VAL A 524 17.30 -16.54 -1.49
C VAL A 524 15.93 -16.92 -2.07
N SER A 525 15.76 -16.96 -3.40
CA SER A 525 14.52 -17.45 -4.00
C SER A 525 14.26 -18.92 -3.70
N LEU A 526 15.29 -19.77 -3.72
CA LEU A 526 15.16 -21.20 -3.38
C LEU A 526 14.88 -21.43 -1.89
N LEU A 527 15.36 -20.56 -1.01
CA LEU A 527 15.17 -20.66 0.44
C LEU A 527 13.86 -20.00 0.92
N SER A 528 13.28 -19.10 0.13
CA SER A 528 12.08 -18.35 0.50
C SER A 528 10.84 -18.97 -0.15
N ARG A 529 9.69 -18.92 0.54
CA ARG A 529 8.40 -19.29 -0.06
C ARG A 529 7.76 -18.07 -0.74
N PRO A 530 7.34 -18.16 -2.02
CA PRO A 530 6.63 -17.08 -2.69
C PRO A 530 5.25 -16.88 -2.08
N SER A 531 4.86 -15.62 -1.90
CA SER A 531 3.51 -15.25 -1.44
C SER A 531 2.43 -15.59 -2.48
N ASP A 532 1.16 -15.65 -2.07
CA ASP A 532 0.04 -15.97 -2.98
C ASP A 532 -0.04 -15.01 -4.17
N LEU A 533 0.18 -13.72 -3.91
CA LEU A 533 0.22 -12.70 -4.96
C LEU A 533 1.42 -12.89 -5.90
N GLU A 534 2.57 -13.33 -5.39
CA GLU A 534 3.74 -13.67 -6.21
C GLU A 534 3.48 -14.89 -7.10
N GLN A 535 2.78 -15.90 -6.59
CA GLN A 535 2.43 -17.10 -7.36
C GLN A 535 1.43 -16.79 -8.47
N LEU A 536 0.40 -15.99 -8.18
CA LEU A 536 -0.57 -15.53 -9.17
C LEU A 536 0.12 -14.75 -10.30
N GLN A 537 0.97 -13.77 -9.96
CA GLN A 537 1.73 -13.00 -10.94
C GLN A 537 2.75 -13.86 -11.71
N ALA A 538 3.37 -14.85 -11.07
CA ALA A 538 4.25 -15.82 -11.74
C ALA A 538 3.51 -16.64 -12.80
N GLY A 539 2.27 -17.03 -12.51
CA GLY A 539 1.39 -17.70 -13.48
C GLY A 539 1.16 -16.85 -14.72
N GLU A 540 0.79 -15.57 -14.53
CA GLU A 540 0.53 -14.64 -15.64
C GLU A 540 1.78 -14.36 -16.49
N PHE A 541 2.93 -14.16 -15.86
CA PHE A 541 4.18 -13.86 -16.58
C PHE A 541 4.76 -15.09 -17.28
N VAL A 542 4.63 -16.29 -16.70
CA VAL A 542 5.30 -17.49 -17.22
C VAL A 542 4.41 -18.29 -18.18
N GLN A 543 3.15 -18.58 -17.85
CA GLN A 543 2.29 -19.56 -18.57
C GLN A 543 1.44 -18.98 -19.71
N LYS A 544 1.14 -17.68 -19.72
CA LYS A 544 0.04 -17.14 -20.54
C LYS A 544 0.29 -17.10 -22.06
N LEU A 545 1.48 -17.50 -22.52
CA LEU A 545 1.81 -17.63 -23.95
C LEU A 545 1.43 -18.99 -24.56
N ASP A 546 1.19 -20.02 -23.74
CA ASP A 546 0.84 -21.36 -24.25
C ASP A 546 -0.68 -21.52 -24.50
N SER A 547 -1.50 -20.52 -24.18
CA SER A 547 -2.97 -20.57 -24.37
C SER A 547 -3.58 -19.18 -24.58
N PRO A 548 -3.62 -18.68 -25.84
CA PRO A 548 -4.29 -17.43 -26.16
C PRO A 548 -5.81 -17.57 -25.98
N GLY A 549 -6.38 -16.90 -24.97
CA GLY A 549 -7.82 -16.84 -24.74
C GLY A 549 -8.32 -17.29 -23.37
N ALA A 550 -7.43 -17.75 -22.47
CA ALA A 550 -7.81 -18.00 -21.08
C ALA A 550 -8.21 -16.68 -20.41
N LYS A 551 -9.50 -16.53 -20.09
CA LYS A 551 -10.00 -15.39 -19.29
C LYS A 551 -9.26 -15.39 -17.96
N PRO A 552 -8.78 -14.23 -17.47
CA PRO A 552 -8.16 -14.16 -16.16
C PRO A 552 -9.19 -14.63 -15.13
N VAL A 553 -8.88 -15.74 -14.45
CA VAL A 553 -9.68 -16.25 -13.34
C VAL A 553 -9.30 -15.39 -12.12
N THR A 554 -9.78 -14.14 -12.10
CA THR A 554 -9.68 -13.27 -10.92
C THR A 554 -10.73 -13.73 -9.92
N VAL A 555 -10.36 -14.69 -9.07
CA VAL A 555 -11.14 -15.04 -7.88
C VAL A 555 -10.84 -13.97 -6.83
N TRP A 556 -11.61 -12.88 -6.88
CA TRP A 556 -11.51 -11.78 -5.91
C TRP A 556 -12.87 -11.57 -5.26
N ARG A 557 -12.91 -11.57 -3.92
CA ARG A 557 -14.12 -11.41 -3.09
C ARG A 557 -13.93 -10.29 -2.05
N GLY A 558 -13.51 -9.11 -2.47
CA GLY A 558 -13.64 -7.91 -1.65
C GLY A 558 -14.97 -7.20 -1.94
N SER A 559 -15.57 -6.54 -0.95
CA SER A 559 -16.71 -5.63 -1.17
C SER A 559 -16.21 -4.18 -1.17
N ALA A 560 -16.44 -3.48 -2.27
CA ALA A 560 -16.29 -2.04 -2.42
C ALA A 560 -17.53 -1.51 -3.14
N SER A 561 -17.97 -0.29 -2.84
CA SER A 561 -19.06 0.31 -3.61
C SER A 561 -18.54 0.90 -4.93
N VAL A 562 -19.41 0.93 -5.94
CA VAL A 562 -19.13 1.61 -7.23
C VAL A 562 -18.81 3.09 -7.01
N GLY A 563 -19.46 3.72 -6.02
CA GLY A 563 -19.23 5.11 -5.61
C GLY A 563 -17.79 5.34 -5.12
N GLU A 564 -17.30 4.49 -4.22
CA GLU A 564 -15.94 4.66 -3.69
C GLU A 564 -14.86 4.44 -4.77
N LEU A 565 -15.02 3.45 -5.65
CA LEU A 565 -14.11 3.25 -6.78
C LEU A 565 -14.14 4.42 -7.76
N ARG A 566 -15.33 4.99 -8.02
CA ARG A 566 -15.48 6.19 -8.86
C ARG A 566 -14.77 7.38 -8.25
N ASP A 567 -14.87 7.57 -6.94
CA ASP A 567 -14.23 8.70 -6.25
C ASP A 567 -12.71 8.57 -6.26
N VAL A 568 -12.18 7.35 -6.11
CA VAL A 568 -10.75 7.07 -6.31
C VAL A 568 -10.33 7.40 -7.74
N LEU A 569 -11.05 6.92 -8.75
CA LEU A 569 -10.71 7.19 -10.15
C LEU A 569 -10.74 8.69 -10.45
N ARG A 570 -11.75 9.43 -9.98
CA ARG A 570 -11.84 10.89 -10.14
C ARG A 570 -10.66 11.62 -9.51
N ARG A 571 -10.22 11.18 -8.33
CA ARG A 571 -9.11 11.80 -7.60
C ARG A 571 -7.78 11.75 -8.37
N PHE A 572 -7.53 10.69 -9.13
CA PHE A 572 -6.25 10.48 -9.83
C PHE A 572 -6.30 10.72 -11.34
N LEU A 573 -7.43 10.50 -12.01
CA LEU A 573 -7.59 10.70 -13.45
C LEU A 573 -8.27 12.04 -13.80
N GLY A 574 -8.93 12.70 -12.84
CA GLY A 574 -9.81 13.84 -13.07
C GLY A 574 -11.25 13.43 -13.41
N ASP A 575 -12.19 14.37 -13.29
CA ASP A 575 -13.64 14.09 -13.40
C ASP A 575 -14.07 13.59 -14.78
N ASP A 576 -13.65 14.26 -15.85
CA ASP A 576 -14.08 13.95 -17.22
C ASP A 576 -13.56 12.59 -17.71
N ARG A 577 -12.27 12.30 -17.44
CA ARG A 577 -11.64 11.03 -17.81
C ARG A 577 -12.21 9.86 -17.04
N ALA A 578 -12.38 10.00 -15.72
CA ALA A 578 -12.98 8.96 -14.90
C ALA A 578 -14.42 8.64 -15.37
N ALA A 579 -15.23 9.67 -15.68
CA ALA A 579 -16.58 9.49 -16.18
C ALA A 579 -16.61 8.77 -17.54
N THR A 580 -15.74 9.17 -18.48
CA THR A 580 -15.65 8.57 -19.82
C THR A 580 -15.23 7.10 -19.75
N ALA A 581 -14.18 6.81 -18.97
CA ALA A 581 -13.65 5.45 -18.81
C ALA A 581 -14.68 4.50 -18.16
N LEU A 582 -15.41 4.98 -17.14
CA LEU A 582 -16.49 4.21 -16.50
C LEU A 582 -17.67 3.99 -17.43
N ALA A 583 -18.04 4.99 -18.25
CA ALA A 583 -19.12 4.86 -19.23
C ALA A 583 -18.77 3.83 -20.32
N GLU A 584 -17.54 3.83 -20.82
CA GLU A 584 -17.07 2.85 -21.81
C GLU A 584 -17.05 1.43 -21.24
N PHE A 585 -16.59 1.27 -19.99
CA PHE A 585 -16.61 -0.02 -19.29
C PHE A 585 -18.04 -0.53 -19.10
N ALA A 586 -18.95 0.34 -18.63
CA ALA A 586 -20.36 0.01 -18.43
C ALA A 586 -21.05 -0.38 -19.75
N GLY A 587 -20.76 0.33 -20.85
CA GLY A 587 -21.30 0.03 -22.18
C GLY A 587 -20.86 -1.32 -22.74
N ARG A 588 -19.63 -1.77 -22.45
CA ARG A 588 -19.11 -3.06 -22.92
C ARG A 588 -19.61 -4.27 -22.14
N GLN A 589 -19.87 -4.10 -20.84
CA GLN A 589 -20.23 -5.21 -19.96
C GLN A 589 -21.67 -5.17 -19.41
N GLY A 590 -22.44 -4.12 -19.73
CA GLY A 590 -23.85 -4.00 -19.34
C GLY A 590 -24.08 -3.77 -17.84
N PHE A 591 -23.12 -3.13 -17.14
CA PHE A 591 -23.21 -2.88 -15.69
C PHE A 591 -23.93 -1.57 -15.36
N SER A 592 -24.66 -1.58 -14.24
CA SER A 592 -25.22 -0.38 -13.62
C SER A 592 -24.11 0.40 -12.89
N LEU A 593 -24.02 1.71 -13.14
CA LEU A 593 -23.13 2.64 -12.44
C LEU A 593 -23.77 3.24 -11.18
N ASP A 594 -24.73 2.55 -10.56
CA ASP A 594 -25.33 3.01 -9.30
C ASP A 594 -24.24 3.14 -8.22
N PRO A 595 -23.98 4.34 -7.67
CA PRO A 595 -22.93 4.56 -6.68
C PRO A 595 -23.06 3.72 -5.41
N ARG A 596 -24.27 3.23 -5.09
CA ARG A 596 -24.52 2.42 -3.89
C ARG A 596 -24.40 0.92 -4.13
N ALA A 597 -24.31 0.48 -5.39
CA ALA A 597 -24.17 -0.93 -5.71
C ALA A 597 -22.76 -1.43 -5.36
N GLU A 598 -22.66 -2.73 -5.01
CA GLU A 598 -21.36 -3.39 -4.86
C GLU A 598 -20.66 -3.50 -6.21
N ALA A 599 -19.37 -3.19 -6.21
CA ALA A 599 -18.51 -3.27 -7.37
C ALA A 599 -18.21 -4.73 -7.71
N ALA A 600 -18.55 -5.12 -8.94
CA ALA A 600 -18.14 -6.41 -9.47
C ALA A 600 -16.60 -6.53 -9.50
N PRO A 601 -16.01 -7.73 -9.33
CA PRO A 601 -14.56 -7.94 -9.39
C PRO A 601 -13.91 -7.40 -10.68
N ALA A 602 -14.65 -7.44 -11.80
CA ALA A 602 -14.23 -6.88 -13.08
C ALA A 602 -14.06 -5.35 -13.04
N LEU A 603 -14.89 -4.64 -12.28
CA LEU A 603 -14.79 -3.18 -12.10
C LEU A 603 -13.59 -2.81 -11.21
N VAL A 604 -13.30 -3.60 -10.17
CA VAL A 604 -12.13 -3.41 -9.30
C VAL A 604 -10.85 -3.60 -10.11
N SER A 605 -10.77 -4.69 -10.88
CA SER A 605 -9.64 -4.96 -11.78
C SER A 605 -9.51 -3.92 -12.90
N PHE A 606 -10.63 -3.32 -13.34
CA PHE A 606 -10.61 -2.20 -14.27
C PHE A 606 -10.06 -0.92 -13.60
N ALA A 607 -10.55 -0.58 -12.41
CA ALA A 607 -10.09 0.59 -11.67
C ALA A 607 -8.60 0.50 -11.33
N GLU A 608 -8.13 -0.67 -10.87
CA GLU A 608 -6.71 -0.93 -10.62
C GLU A 608 -5.87 -0.75 -11.88
N ARG A 609 -6.31 -1.28 -13.03
CA ARG A 609 -5.61 -1.10 -14.32
C ARG A 609 -5.56 0.36 -14.76
N GLN A 610 -6.66 1.12 -14.61
CA GLN A 610 -6.67 2.54 -14.95
C GLN A 610 -5.72 3.35 -14.06
N LEU A 611 -5.71 3.08 -12.75
CA LEU A 611 -4.81 3.75 -11.81
C LEU A 611 -3.34 3.34 -12.06
N ALA A 612 -3.08 2.08 -12.39
CA ALA A 612 -1.71 1.59 -12.65
C ALA A 612 -1.02 2.39 -13.77
N GLY A 613 -1.76 2.79 -14.80
CA GLY A 613 -1.24 3.64 -15.87
C GLY A 613 -0.82 5.04 -15.42
N VAL A 614 -1.43 5.57 -14.35
CA VAL A 614 -1.15 6.92 -13.86
C VAL A 614 -0.10 6.93 -12.76
N ILE A 615 -0.22 6.01 -11.78
CA ILE A 615 0.57 6.01 -10.54
C ILE A 615 1.44 4.75 -10.33
N GLY A 616 1.48 3.83 -11.29
CA GLY A 616 2.20 2.55 -11.19
C GLY A 616 1.37 1.44 -10.54
N ALA A 617 1.63 0.18 -10.90
CA ALA A 617 0.78 -0.96 -10.50
C ALA A 617 0.78 -1.20 -8.98
N ALA A 618 1.94 -1.03 -8.33
CA ALA A 618 2.07 -1.19 -6.89
C ALA A 618 1.28 -0.13 -6.09
N SER A 619 1.34 1.14 -6.53
CA SER A 619 0.59 2.23 -5.91
C SER A 619 -0.91 2.09 -6.16
N ALA A 620 -1.30 1.70 -7.38
CA ALA A 620 -2.69 1.45 -7.75
C ALA A 620 -3.32 0.35 -6.89
N GLN A 621 -2.60 -0.77 -6.70
CA GLN A 621 -3.09 -1.86 -5.83
C GLN A 621 -3.26 -1.37 -4.40
N ALA A 622 -2.30 -0.60 -3.85
CA ALA A 622 -2.41 -0.07 -2.48
C ALA A 622 -3.61 0.88 -2.31
N VAL A 623 -3.89 1.73 -3.32
CA VAL A 623 -5.04 2.64 -3.29
C VAL A 623 -6.36 1.87 -3.40
N VAL A 624 -6.47 0.91 -4.32
CA VAL A 624 -7.68 0.09 -4.47
C VAL A 624 -7.91 -0.75 -3.22
N ALA A 625 -6.86 -1.40 -2.69
CA ALA A 625 -6.91 -2.18 -1.46
C ALA A 625 -7.36 -1.35 -0.24
N SER A 626 -7.03 -0.05 -0.19
CA SER A 626 -7.45 0.84 0.90
C SER A 626 -8.96 1.12 0.94
N VAL A 627 -9.65 0.90 -0.18
CA VAL A 627 -11.09 1.13 -0.35
C VAL A 627 -11.89 -0.18 -0.32
N THR A 628 -11.26 -1.29 -0.67
CA THR A 628 -11.91 -2.61 -0.66
C THR A 628 -11.84 -3.26 0.71
N LYS A 629 -12.97 -3.75 1.24
CA LYS A 629 -12.99 -4.56 2.47
C LYS A 629 -12.92 -6.05 2.10
N GLY A 630 -11.86 -6.75 2.50
CA GLY A 630 -11.76 -8.22 2.38
C GLY A 630 -10.35 -8.76 2.12
N GLU A 631 -10.06 -9.96 2.65
CA GLU A 631 -8.80 -10.70 2.45
C GLU A 631 -8.78 -11.49 1.12
N VAL A 632 -7.58 -11.69 0.58
CA VAL A 632 -7.33 -12.45 -0.67
C VAL A 632 -7.21 -13.93 -0.31
N VAL A 633 -8.01 -14.79 -0.93
CA VAL A 633 -7.99 -16.26 -0.75
C VAL A 633 -7.18 -16.89 -1.90
N SER A 634 -6.27 -17.82 -1.59
CA SER A 634 -5.29 -18.38 -2.53
C SER A 634 -5.78 -19.63 -3.27
N THR A 635 -5.11 -19.98 -4.36
CA THR A 635 -5.38 -21.20 -5.15
C THR A 635 -5.13 -22.51 -4.39
N GLU A 636 -4.47 -22.46 -3.24
CA GLU A 636 -4.30 -23.60 -2.33
C GLU A 636 -5.63 -23.98 -1.65
N ASP A 637 -6.50 -23.00 -1.36
CA ASP A 637 -7.87 -23.25 -0.88
C ASP A 637 -8.77 -23.85 -1.98
N LEU A 638 -8.46 -23.60 -3.26
CA LEU A 638 -9.15 -24.18 -4.41
C LEU A 638 -8.67 -25.60 -4.74
N MET A 639 -7.38 -25.90 -4.58
CA MET A 639 -6.85 -27.27 -4.70
C MET A 639 -7.38 -28.18 -3.58
N ARG A 640 -7.59 -27.62 -2.38
CA ARG A 640 -8.22 -28.32 -1.25
C ARG A 640 -9.64 -28.80 -1.57
N ILE A 641 -10.40 -28.03 -2.37
CA ILE A 641 -11.76 -28.37 -2.83
C ILE A 641 -11.76 -29.50 -3.88
N LEU A 642 -10.65 -29.71 -4.61
CA LEU A 642 -10.55 -30.74 -5.65
C LEU A 642 -10.20 -32.13 -5.08
N ASP A 643 -9.38 -32.18 -4.02
CA ASP A 643 -9.05 -33.42 -3.31
C ASP A 643 -10.24 -33.94 -2.44
N GLU A 644 -11.22 -33.08 -2.16
CA GLU A 644 -12.40 -33.41 -1.36
C GLU A 644 -13.32 -34.45 -2.02
N THR A 645 -13.21 -34.74 -3.31
CA THR A 645 -14.15 -35.66 -3.99
C THR A 645 -14.11 -37.10 -3.45
N SER A 646 -12.97 -37.53 -2.89
CA SER A 646 -12.83 -38.85 -2.26
C SER A 646 -13.06 -38.81 -0.74
N GLN A 647 -13.05 -37.62 -0.12
CA GLN A 647 -13.38 -37.40 1.28
C GLN A 647 -14.85 -37.02 1.50
N VAL A 648 -15.60 -36.67 0.45
CA VAL A 648 -17.01 -36.22 0.49
C VAL A 648 -17.95 -37.20 1.21
N ILE A 649 -17.69 -38.51 1.19
CA ILE A 649 -18.56 -39.49 1.86
C ILE A 649 -18.30 -39.54 3.38
N GLU A 650 -17.05 -39.35 3.81
CA GLU A 650 -16.68 -39.35 5.24
C GLU A 650 -16.89 -37.97 5.86
N TYR A 651 -16.56 -36.91 5.11
CA TYR A 651 -16.81 -35.52 5.46
C TYR A 651 -18.30 -35.17 5.45
N SER A 652 -19.15 -35.80 4.63
CA SER A 652 -20.61 -35.64 4.71
C SER A 652 -21.14 -35.99 6.11
N HIS A 653 -20.67 -37.10 6.68
CA HIS A 653 -21.12 -37.51 8.02
C HIS A 653 -20.53 -36.61 9.12
N GLU A 654 -19.26 -36.24 9.02
CA GLU A 654 -18.63 -35.34 10.00
C GLU A 654 -19.17 -33.90 9.91
N LEU A 655 -19.54 -33.43 8.70
CA LEU A 655 -20.14 -32.12 8.45
C LEU A 655 -21.60 -32.08 8.89
N GLU A 656 -22.35 -33.18 8.79
CA GLU A 656 -23.71 -33.26 9.33
C GLU A 656 -23.69 -33.24 10.87
N GLU A 657 -22.73 -33.93 11.50
CA GLU A 657 -22.50 -33.85 12.96
C GLU A 657 -22.03 -32.45 13.40
N LYS A 658 -21.08 -31.83 12.69
CA LYS A 658 -20.61 -30.47 13.03
C LYS A 658 -21.62 -29.40 12.69
N SER A 659 -22.43 -29.56 11.64
CA SER A 659 -23.53 -28.65 11.31
C SER A 659 -24.59 -28.72 12.40
N LYS A 660 -24.93 -29.92 12.87
CA LYS A 660 -25.87 -30.10 13.98
C LYS A 660 -25.32 -29.52 15.29
N ALA A 661 -24.05 -29.76 15.61
CA ALA A 661 -23.40 -29.16 16.77
C ALA A 661 -23.31 -27.63 16.65
N LEU A 662 -23.09 -27.09 15.45
CA LEU A 662 -23.03 -25.64 15.21
C LEU A 662 -24.42 -25.01 15.31
N GLU A 663 -25.47 -25.68 14.82
CA GLU A 663 -26.87 -25.28 15.00
C GLU A 663 -27.28 -25.30 16.48
N GLU A 664 -26.89 -26.33 17.22
CA GLU A 664 -27.08 -26.42 18.68
C GLU A 664 -26.35 -25.26 19.39
N THR A 665 -25.07 -25.01 19.05
CA THR A 665 -24.29 -23.91 19.65
C THR A 665 -24.85 -22.53 19.28
N THR A 666 -25.33 -22.34 18.05
CA THR A 666 -25.97 -21.07 17.65
C THR A 666 -27.35 -20.89 18.27
N ALA A 667 -28.10 -21.97 18.50
CA ALA A 667 -29.33 -21.92 19.27
C ALA A 667 -29.06 -21.59 20.75
N GLU A 668 -28.03 -22.19 21.35
CA GLU A 668 -27.56 -21.86 22.71
C GLU A 668 -27.11 -20.40 22.81
N LEU A 669 -26.34 -19.91 21.82
CA LEU A 669 -25.86 -18.54 21.79
C LEU A 669 -27.02 -17.54 21.62
N ARG A 670 -28.01 -17.85 20.78
CA ARG A 670 -29.23 -17.04 20.63
C ARG A 670 -30.04 -17.02 21.93
N ALA A 671 -30.25 -18.17 22.56
CA ALA A 671 -30.93 -18.26 23.84
C ALA A 671 -30.17 -17.52 24.96
N ALA A 672 -28.84 -17.54 24.95
CA ALA A 672 -28.01 -16.78 25.89
C ALA A 672 -28.11 -15.27 25.64
N ASN A 673 -28.16 -14.83 24.39
CA ASN A 673 -28.31 -13.42 24.02
C ASN A 673 -29.72 -12.90 24.37
N GLU A 674 -30.76 -13.69 24.14
CA GLU A 674 -32.13 -13.38 24.56
C GLU A 674 -32.22 -13.25 26.10
N ARG A 675 -31.61 -14.18 26.85
CA ARG A 675 -31.52 -14.07 28.32
C ARG A 675 -30.76 -12.82 28.78
N LEU A 676 -29.67 -12.46 28.09
CA LEU A 676 -28.92 -11.24 28.39
C LEU A 676 -29.77 -9.98 28.17
N GLN A 677 -30.53 -9.93 27.08
CA GLN A 677 -31.42 -8.81 26.80
C GLN A 677 -32.59 -8.73 27.80
N GLU A 678 -33.10 -9.88 28.24
CA GLU A 678 -34.11 -9.93 29.30
C GLU A 678 -33.57 -9.42 30.63
N LEU A 679 -32.36 -9.83 31.01
CA LEU A 679 -31.66 -9.33 32.20
C LEU A 679 -31.40 -7.82 32.13
N ASP A 680 -31.02 -7.30 30.97
CA ASP A 680 -30.76 -5.86 30.81
C ASP A 680 -32.06 -5.04 30.95
N LYS A 681 -33.19 -5.53 30.41
CA LYS A 681 -34.51 -4.93 30.63
C LYS A 681 -34.94 -4.95 32.10
N LEU A 682 -34.69 -6.04 32.81
CA LEU A 682 -34.97 -6.13 34.25
C LEU A 682 -34.12 -5.13 35.04
N LYS A 683 -32.84 -4.95 34.68
CA LYS A 683 -31.94 -3.96 35.28
C LYS A 683 -32.44 -2.53 35.08
N ASP A 684 -32.91 -2.19 33.89
CA ASP A 684 -33.41 -0.84 33.58
C ASP A 684 -34.73 -0.54 34.31
N ASN A 685 -35.64 -1.52 34.40
CA ASN A 685 -36.87 -1.41 35.19
C ASN A 685 -36.59 -1.25 36.69
N PHE A 686 -35.58 -1.96 37.21
CA PHE A 686 -35.12 -1.84 38.60
C PHE A 686 -34.66 -0.41 38.92
N ILE A 687 -33.74 0.14 38.12
CA ILE A 687 -33.19 1.49 38.34
C ILE A 687 -34.31 2.54 38.31
N THR A 688 -35.23 2.40 37.37
CA THR A 688 -36.35 3.34 37.20
C THR A 688 -37.28 3.32 38.41
N THR A 689 -37.66 2.12 38.89
CA THR A 689 -38.57 1.96 40.03
C THR A 689 -37.98 2.47 41.34
N VAL A 690 -36.72 2.13 41.64
CA VAL A 690 -36.01 2.61 42.84
C VAL A 690 -35.91 4.14 42.84
N GLY A 691 -35.62 4.75 41.69
CA GLY A 691 -35.57 6.20 41.55
C GLY A 691 -36.90 6.89 41.89
N HIS A 692 -38.04 6.30 41.51
CA HIS A 692 -39.37 6.82 41.82
C HIS A 692 -39.72 6.70 43.32
N GLU A 693 -39.41 5.57 43.94
CA GLU A 693 -39.67 5.32 45.36
C GLU A 693 -38.80 6.19 46.28
N PHE A 694 -37.60 6.62 45.85
CA PHE A 694 -36.78 7.59 46.59
C PHE A 694 -37.25 9.04 46.41
N ARG A 695 -37.66 9.41 45.18
CA ARG A 695 -38.04 10.80 44.87
C ARG A 695 -39.28 11.24 45.66
N THR A 696 -40.22 10.34 45.89
CA THR A 696 -41.49 10.63 46.60
C THR A 696 -41.29 11.10 48.04
N PRO A 697 -40.64 10.34 48.95
CA PRO A 697 -40.36 10.79 50.32
C PRO A 697 -39.44 12.01 50.35
N LEU A 698 -38.44 12.08 49.45
CA LEU A 698 -37.52 13.22 49.38
C LEU A 698 -38.25 14.53 49.02
N THR A 699 -39.23 14.46 48.12
CA THR A 699 -40.05 15.62 47.74
C THR A 699 -40.91 16.07 48.92
N SER A 700 -41.50 15.14 49.68
CA SER A 700 -42.28 15.45 50.89
C SER A 700 -41.42 16.06 52.00
N ILE A 701 -40.21 15.53 52.23
CA ILE A 701 -39.24 16.10 53.19
C ILE A 701 -38.87 17.53 52.79
N ARG A 702 -38.56 17.75 51.51
CA ARG A 702 -38.21 19.07 51.00
C ARG A 702 -39.36 20.06 51.15
N ALA A 703 -40.57 19.69 50.73
CA ALA A 703 -41.74 20.57 50.82
C ALA A 703 -42.08 20.93 52.28
N ALA A 704 -42.07 19.95 53.19
CA ALA A 704 -42.30 20.21 54.61
C ALA A 704 -41.17 21.06 55.24
N GLY A 705 -39.91 20.84 54.82
CA GLY A 705 -38.76 21.64 55.23
C GLY A 705 -38.81 23.09 54.73
N GLU A 706 -39.20 23.30 53.47
CA GLU A 706 -39.43 24.62 52.87
C GLU A 706 -40.54 25.37 53.61
N ILE A 707 -41.67 24.72 53.90
CA ILE A 707 -42.77 25.32 54.68
C ILE A 707 -42.30 25.75 56.08
N LEU A 708 -41.53 24.89 56.76
CA LEU A 708 -40.97 25.18 58.08
C LEU A 708 -39.94 26.32 58.05
N SER A 709 -39.16 26.43 56.97
CA SER A 709 -38.13 27.46 56.77
C SER A 709 -38.74 28.82 56.44
N ASP A 710 -39.69 28.86 55.50
CA ASP A 710 -40.29 30.10 54.99
C ASP A 710 -41.27 30.74 55.98
N ASN A 711 -41.77 29.97 56.95
CA ASN A 711 -42.77 30.41 57.93
C ASN A 711 -42.26 30.27 59.39
N PRO A 712 -41.22 31.04 59.80
CA PRO A 712 -40.64 30.95 61.15
C PRO A 712 -41.60 31.36 62.29
N ALA A 713 -42.76 31.95 61.95
CA ALA A 713 -43.82 32.31 62.88
C ALA A 713 -44.75 31.12 63.25
N LEU A 714 -44.69 29.98 62.55
CA LEU A 714 -45.45 28.78 62.88
C LEU A 714 -45.11 28.29 64.30
N ARG A 715 -46.11 28.08 65.15
CA ARG A 715 -45.93 27.66 66.56
C ARG A 715 -46.92 26.57 66.95
N GLY A 716 -46.50 25.71 67.88
CA GLY A 716 -47.33 24.65 68.45
C GLY A 716 -47.74 23.59 67.41
N PRO A 717 -49.01 23.14 67.41
CA PRO A 717 -49.42 21.89 66.75
C PRO A 717 -49.23 21.87 65.23
N GLU A 718 -49.28 23.01 64.54
CA GLU A 718 -49.04 23.06 63.08
C GLU A 718 -47.56 22.84 62.72
N ARG A 719 -46.63 23.37 63.53
CA ARG A 719 -45.20 23.16 63.32
C ARG A 719 -44.82 21.70 63.57
N ASP A 720 -45.39 21.12 64.63
CA ASP A 720 -45.17 19.71 64.99
C ASP A 720 -45.70 18.76 63.92
N ARG A 721 -46.78 19.14 63.21
CA ARG A 721 -47.30 18.38 62.06
C ARG A 721 -46.29 18.31 60.91
N PHE A 722 -45.69 19.43 60.50
CA PHE A 722 -44.70 19.40 59.41
C PHE A 722 -43.39 18.73 59.85
N TYR A 723 -42.97 18.91 61.10
CA TYR A 723 -41.80 18.23 61.65
C TYR A 723 -42.00 16.70 61.69
N SER A 724 -43.18 16.24 62.10
CA SER A 724 -43.51 14.81 62.08
C SER A 724 -43.56 14.22 60.67
N VAL A 725 -43.99 14.99 59.66
CA VAL A 725 -43.88 14.57 58.24
C VAL A 725 -42.42 14.38 57.81
N VAL A 726 -41.53 15.32 58.15
CA VAL A 726 -40.09 15.18 57.83
C VAL A 726 -39.49 13.93 58.48
N VAL A 727 -39.75 13.72 59.76
CA VAL A 727 -39.21 12.56 60.50
C VAL A 727 -39.77 11.25 59.96
N ALA A 728 -41.08 11.18 59.70
CA ALA A 728 -41.72 9.97 59.18
C ALA A 728 -41.22 9.59 57.78
N GLU A 729 -41.06 10.56 56.88
CA GLU A 729 -40.56 10.31 55.53
C GLU A 729 -39.04 10.02 55.51
N ALA A 730 -38.25 10.62 56.41
CA ALA A 730 -36.84 10.28 56.58
C ALA A 730 -36.66 8.83 57.07
N GLN A 731 -37.45 8.40 58.07
CA GLN A 731 -37.46 7.01 58.54
C GLN A 731 -37.96 6.04 57.47
N ARG A 732 -38.90 6.46 56.62
CA ARG A 732 -39.34 5.67 55.46
C ARG A 732 -38.22 5.49 54.44
N LEU A 733 -37.48 6.55 54.14
CA LEU A 733 -36.35 6.49 53.20
C LEU A 733 -35.22 5.59 53.72
N THR A 734 -34.87 5.67 55.01
CA THR A 734 -33.87 4.78 55.62
C THR A 734 -34.27 3.31 55.49
N ARG A 735 -35.52 2.98 55.83
CA ARG A 735 -36.03 1.60 55.67
C ARG A 735 -35.96 1.10 54.21
N LEU A 736 -36.25 1.97 53.25
CA LEU A 736 -36.14 1.67 51.83
C LEU A 736 -34.70 1.37 51.40
N ILE A 737 -33.73 2.15 51.89
CA ILE A 737 -32.31 1.93 51.62
C ILE A 737 -31.82 0.63 52.24
N ASP A 738 -32.18 0.36 53.51
CA ASP A 738 -31.79 -0.86 54.19
C ASP A 738 -32.36 -2.11 53.50
N GLN A 739 -33.61 -2.06 53.04
CA GLN A 739 -34.23 -3.13 52.24
C GLN A 739 -33.49 -3.38 50.92
N LEU A 740 -33.04 -2.31 50.26
CA LEU A 740 -32.26 -2.42 49.01
C LEU A 740 -30.86 -3.02 49.26
N LEU A 741 -30.20 -2.60 50.33
CA LEU A 741 -28.89 -3.12 50.72
C LEU A 741 -28.95 -4.58 51.15
N ASP A 742 -29.99 -4.97 51.90
CA ASP A 742 -30.23 -6.37 52.27
C ASP A 742 -30.42 -7.23 51.01
N LEU A 743 -31.25 -6.77 50.06
CA LEU A 743 -31.47 -7.49 48.79
C LEU A 743 -30.17 -7.62 47.98
N SER A 744 -29.40 -6.54 47.84
CA SER A 744 -28.12 -6.57 47.11
C SER A 744 -27.09 -7.52 47.74
N LYS A 745 -27.02 -7.57 49.08
CA LYS A 745 -26.15 -8.52 49.80
C LYS A 745 -26.61 -9.97 49.62
N MET A 746 -27.93 -10.20 49.58
CA MET A 746 -28.48 -11.53 49.29
C MET A 746 -28.07 -11.98 47.89
N GLU A 747 -28.27 -11.16 46.85
CA GLU A 747 -27.89 -11.52 45.47
C GLU A 747 -26.40 -11.82 45.29
N ALA A 748 -25.53 -11.08 45.99
CA ALA A 748 -24.10 -11.31 45.95
C ALA A 748 -23.65 -12.56 46.73
N GLY A 749 -24.57 -13.29 47.38
CA GLY A 749 -24.27 -14.43 48.24
C GLY A 749 -23.63 -14.05 49.58
N ASN A 750 -23.45 -12.76 49.86
CA ASN A 750 -22.65 -12.21 50.96
C ASN A 750 -23.47 -11.91 52.22
N LEU A 751 -24.60 -12.58 52.42
CA LEU A 751 -25.39 -12.45 53.64
C LEU A 751 -24.80 -13.38 54.70
N ASP A 752 -23.98 -12.84 55.61
CA ASP A 752 -23.48 -13.58 56.78
C ASP A 752 -24.64 -13.90 57.73
N LEU A 753 -25.27 -15.07 57.53
CA LEU A 753 -26.32 -15.59 58.39
C LEU A 753 -25.72 -16.22 59.64
N LYS A 754 -26.15 -15.77 60.82
CA LYS A 754 -25.77 -16.38 62.09
C LYS A 754 -26.76 -17.48 62.43
N ILE A 755 -26.65 -18.60 61.71
CA ILE A 755 -27.50 -19.77 61.95
C ILE A 755 -27.18 -20.34 63.34
N VAL A 756 -28.14 -20.24 64.24
CA VAL A 756 -28.06 -20.79 65.61
C VAL A 756 -29.30 -21.61 65.91
N GLN A 757 -29.17 -22.56 66.83
CA GLN A 757 -30.32 -23.30 67.32
C GLN A 757 -31.16 -22.39 68.24
N LEU A 758 -32.37 -22.04 67.82
CA LEU A 758 -33.24 -21.11 68.55
C LEU A 758 -34.60 -21.70 68.92
N ASP A 759 -35.21 -21.13 69.95
CA ASP A 759 -36.59 -21.40 70.34
C ASP A 759 -37.53 -20.57 69.44
N LEU A 760 -38.32 -21.28 68.62
CA LEU A 760 -39.22 -20.64 67.67
C LEU A 760 -40.37 -19.91 68.36
N ALA A 761 -40.91 -20.46 69.46
CA ALA A 761 -42.02 -19.85 70.18
C ALA A 761 -41.61 -18.49 70.77
N ALA A 762 -40.43 -18.43 71.39
CA ALA A 762 -39.87 -17.18 71.94
C ALA A 762 -39.58 -16.14 70.83
N THR A 763 -39.20 -16.60 69.64
CA THR A 763 -38.90 -15.72 68.50
C THR A 763 -40.19 -15.15 67.88
N ILE A 764 -41.23 -15.97 67.74
CA ILE A 764 -42.56 -15.50 67.30
C ILE A 764 -43.15 -14.54 68.33
N GLU A 765 -43.04 -14.84 69.62
CA GLU A 765 -43.48 -13.95 70.70
C GLU A 765 -42.79 -12.58 70.62
N THR A 766 -41.47 -12.57 70.35
CA THR A 766 -40.71 -11.33 70.15
C THR A 766 -41.24 -10.53 68.96
N ALA A 767 -41.54 -11.18 67.82
CA ALA A 767 -42.05 -10.51 66.62
C ALA A 767 -43.50 -9.99 66.79
N VAL A 768 -44.35 -10.75 67.48
CA VAL A 768 -45.73 -10.36 67.83
C VAL A 768 -45.71 -9.17 68.80
N ALA A 769 -44.85 -9.20 69.82
CA ALA A 769 -44.67 -8.08 70.75
C ALA A 769 -44.19 -6.82 70.03
N ALA A 770 -43.25 -6.94 69.09
CA ALA A 770 -42.77 -5.82 68.28
C ALA A 770 -43.85 -5.22 67.35
N SER A 771 -44.80 -6.05 66.90
CA SER A 771 -45.88 -5.64 65.99
C SER A 771 -47.17 -5.20 66.70
N SER A 772 -47.29 -5.48 68.00
CA SER A 772 -48.48 -5.17 68.81
C SER A 772 -48.86 -3.68 68.83
N PRO A 773 -47.92 -2.71 68.99
CA PRO A 773 -48.27 -1.29 68.93
C PRO A 773 -48.85 -0.85 67.58
N LEU A 774 -48.35 -1.44 66.49
CA LEU A 774 -48.85 -1.17 65.14
C LEU A 774 -50.27 -1.71 64.96
N ALA A 775 -50.52 -2.94 65.42
CA ALA A 775 -51.84 -3.55 65.36
C ALA A 775 -52.86 -2.77 66.22
N GLN A 776 -52.47 -2.32 67.42
CA GLN A 776 -53.34 -1.51 68.29
C GLN A 776 -53.68 -0.14 67.67
N ALA A 777 -52.71 0.53 67.05
CA ALA A 777 -52.92 1.82 66.40
C ALA A 777 -53.94 1.75 65.24
N GLU A 778 -53.98 0.61 64.54
CA GLU A 778 -54.91 0.35 63.43
C GLU A 778 -56.19 -0.40 63.88
N GLY A 779 -56.35 -0.67 65.18
CA GLY A 779 -57.53 -1.35 65.72
C GLY A 779 -57.66 -2.84 65.36
N VAL A 780 -56.53 -3.52 65.13
CA VAL A 780 -56.45 -4.92 64.68
C VAL A 780 -56.18 -5.86 65.86
N ARG A 781 -56.94 -6.95 65.95
CA ARG A 781 -56.75 -8.01 66.96
C ARG A 781 -55.66 -8.97 66.49
N LEU A 782 -54.52 -8.99 67.18
CA LEU A 782 -53.40 -9.89 66.91
C LEU A 782 -53.37 -11.01 67.96
N GLU A 783 -53.59 -12.25 67.53
CA GLU A 783 -53.59 -13.45 68.37
C GLU A 783 -52.46 -14.39 67.98
N MET A 784 -51.91 -15.07 69.00
CA MET A 784 -50.84 -16.06 68.85
C MET A 784 -51.32 -17.37 69.48
N GLU A 785 -51.33 -18.44 68.70
CA GLU A 785 -51.67 -19.79 69.17
C GLU A 785 -50.49 -20.72 68.86
N MET A 786 -49.77 -21.18 69.89
CA MET A 786 -48.62 -22.09 69.73
C MET A 786 -48.88 -23.41 70.46
N PRO A 787 -48.53 -24.56 69.86
CA PRO A 787 -48.54 -25.83 70.56
C PRO A 787 -47.40 -25.91 71.58
N ASP A 788 -47.64 -26.60 72.70
CA ASP A 788 -46.61 -26.86 73.71
C ASP A 788 -45.49 -27.76 73.14
N GLY A 789 -44.23 -27.36 73.35
CA GLY A 789 -43.07 -28.20 73.00
C GLY A 789 -42.65 -28.18 71.52
N LEU A 790 -42.76 -27.04 70.84
CA LEU A 790 -42.18 -26.87 69.50
C LEU A 790 -40.68 -27.23 69.48
N PRO A 791 -40.20 -27.95 68.46
CA PRO A 791 -38.79 -28.27 68.34
C PRO A 791 -37.98 -27.00 68.06
N LYS A 792 -36.71 -27.01 68.50
CA LYS A 792 -35.78 -25.93 68.15
C LYS A 792 -35.47 -25.99 66.65
N VAL A 793 -35.27 -24.84 66.02
CA VAL A 793 -34.95 -24.72 64.60
C VAL A 793 -33.59 -24.04 64.41
N TYR A 794 -32.91 -24.33 63.30
CA TYR A 794 -31.67 -23.66 62.91
C TYR A 794 -31.97 -22.47 62.01
N ALA A 795 -31.89 -21.26 62.57
CA ALA A 795 -32.14 -20.03 61.83
C ALA A 795 -31.34 -18.86 62.42
N ASP A 796 -31.27 -17.76 61.68
CA ASP A 796 -30.82 -16.48 62.23
C ASP A 796 -32.02 -15.79 62.90
N ARG A 797 -31.89 -15.51 64.20
CA ARG A 797 -32.98 -14.95 65.02
C ARG A 797 -33.48 -13.62 64.49
N ASP A 798 -32.58 -12.71 64.13
CA ASP A 798 -32.95 -11.35 63.73
C ASP A 798 -33.63 -11.34 62.35
N ARG A 799 -33.13 -12.19 61.44
CA ARG A 799 -33.73 -12.36 60.11
C ARG A 799 -35.09 -13.06 60.18
N LEU A 800 -35.28 -14.01 61.09
CA LEU A 800 -36.58 -14.64 61.28
C LEU A 800 -37.61 -13.67 61.90
N ILE A 801 -37.19 -12.84 62.85
CA ILE A 801 -38.03 -11.74 63.37
C ILE A 801 -38.41 -10.79 62.23
N GLN A 802 -37.47 -10.44 61.34
CA GLN A 802 -37.72 -9.59 60.17
C GLN A 802 -38.79 -10.20 59.24
N VAL A 803 -38.73 -11.51 58.96
CA VAL A 803 -39.77 -12.21 58.17
C VAL A 803 -41.13 -12.06 58.83
N LEU A 804 -41.23 -12.37 60.11
CA LEU A 804 -42.49 -12.34 60.86
C LEU A 804 -43.06 -10.92 60.96
N VAL A 805 -42.24 -9.92 61.27
CA VAL A 805 -42.67 -8.50 61.32
C VAL A 805 -43.12 -8.03 59.93
N ASN A 806 -42.46 -8.44 58.86
CA ASN A 806 -42.88 -8.10 57.50
C ASN A 806 -44.24 -8.74 57.15
N LEU A 807 -44.45 -10.02 57.49
CA LEU A 807 -45.73 -10.70 57.25
C LEU A 807 -46.86 -10.12 58.11
N ILE A 808 -46.62 -9.87 59.40
CA ILE A 808 -47.61 -9.28 60.30
C ILE A 808 -47.93 -7.85 59.89
N SER A 809 -46.93 -7.02 59.57
CA SER A 809 -47.18 -5.65 59.09
C SER A 809 -47.88 -5.61 57.73
N ASN A 810 -47.69 -6.63 56.88
CA ASN A 810 -48.48 -6.80 55.66
C ASN A 810 -49.94 -7.14 55.98
N ALA A 811 -50.16 -8.11 56.87
CA ALA A 811 -51.50 -8.50 57.33
C ALA A 811 -52.25 -7.32 57.98
N VAL A 812 -51.59 -6.49 58.80
CA VAL A 812 -52.21 -5.29 59.40
C VAL A 812 -52.67 -4.29 58.33
N LYS A 813 -51.88 -4.08 57.27
CA LYS A 813 -52.23 -3.13 56.20
C LYS A 813 -53.43 -3.56 55.37
N PHE A 814 -53.65 -4.86 55.22
CA PHE A 814 -54.65 -5.42 54.30
C PHE A 814 -55.82 -6.13 54.99
N CYS A 815 -55.88 -6.13 56.33
CA CYS A 815 -57.02 -6.67 57.07
C CYS A 815 -58.30 -5.83 56.86
N ASP A 816 -59.46 -6.42 57.20
CA ASP A 816 -60.76 -5.76 57.04
C ASP A 816 -60.87 -4.50 57.95
N PRO A 817 -61.21 -3.31 57.42
CA PRO A 817 -61.29 -2.08 58.22
C PRO A 817 -62.33 -2.18 59.35
N GLY A 818 -61.88 -2.06 60.61
CA GLY A 818 -62.74 -2.00 61.79
C GLY A 818 -63.03 -3.34 62.50
N ASN A 819 -62.71 -4.48 61.89
CA ASN A 819 -62.77 -5.81 62.53
C ASN A 819 -61.58 -6.69 62.11
N GLY A 820 -60.39 -6.07 62.00
CA GLY A 820 -59.19 -6.76 61.57
C GLY A 820 -58.76 -7.84 62.57
N GLU A 821 -58.55 -9.06 62.09
CA GLU A 821 -58.07 -10.18 62.89
C GLU A 821 -56.84 -10.79 62.21
N ILE A 822 -55.77 -10.97 62.98
CA ILE A 822 -54.54 -11.62 62.56
C ILE A 822 -54.22 -12.72 63.55
N ARG A 823 -53.99 -13.93 63.04
CA ARG A 823 -53.60 -15.08 63.84
C ARG A 823 -52.26 -15.62 63.38
N VAL A 824 -51.33 -15.78 64.33
CA VAL A 824 -50.05 -16.45 64.09
C VAL A 824 -50.08 -17.82 64.75
N THR A 825 -49.91 -18.88 63.96
CA THR A 825 -49.87 -20.27 64.45
C THR A 825 -48.63 -21.00 63.97
N ALA A 826 -48.25 -22.08 64.66
CA ALA A 826 -47.18 -22.96 64.21
C ALA A 826 -47.58 -24.44 64.38
N SER A 827 -47.10 -25.28 63.46
CA SER A 827 -47.33 -26.73 63.48
C SER A 827 -46.09 -27.50 63.01
N VAL A 828 -45.98 -28.77 63.42
CA VAL A 828 -44.81 -29.62 63.12
C VAL A 828 -45.24 -30.77 62.22
N GLY A 829 -44.53 -30.98 61.12
CA GLY A 829 -44.83 -32.07 60.18
C GLY A 829 -43.69 -32.33 59.19
N GLY A 830 -43.41 -33.59 58.89
CA GLY A 830 -42.46 -33.97 57.83
C GLY A 830 -41.01 -33.51 58.05
N GLY A 831 -40.55 -33.34 59.29
CA GLY A 831 -39.21 -32.84 59.61
C GLY A 831 -39.05 -31.32 59.52
N MET A 832 -40.14 -30.59 59.32
CA MET A 832 -40.17 -29.13 59.23
C MET A 832 -41.17 -28.56 60.26
N VAL A 833 -40.94 -27.31 60.67
CA VAL A 833 -41.94 -26.49 61.37
C VAL A 833 -42.58 -25.55 60.37
N THR A 834 -43.90 -25.49 60.35
CA THR A 834 -44.70 -24.60 59.51
C THR A 834 -45.26 -23.48 60.36
N VAL A 835 -45.08 -22.23 59.93
CA VAL A 835 -45.61 -21.03 60.60
C VAL A 835 -46.60 -20.35 59.67
N ASP A 836 -47.80 -20.08 60.17
CA ASP A 836 -48.90 -19.46 59.44
C ASP A 836 -49.21 -18.09 60.03
N VAL A 837 -49.24 -17.07 59.18
CA VAL A 837 -49.77 -15.73 59.49
C VAL A 837 -51.07 -15.57 58.70
N THR A 838 -52.19 -15.69 59.39
CA THR A 838 -53.53 -15.63 58.80
C THR A 838 -54.15 -14.25 59.03
N ASP A 839 -54.66 -13.62 57.99
CA ASP A 839 -55.46 -12.39 58.05
C ASP A 839 -56.89 -12.62 57.55
N ASN A 840 -57.80 -11.71 57.90
CA ASN A 840 -59.20 -11.71 57.45
C ASN A 840 -59.51 -10.68 56.34
N GLY A 841 -58.50 -10.27 55.57
CA GLY A 841 -58.59 -9.26 54.52
C GLY A 841 -59.26 -9.73 53.22
N PRO A 842 -59.03 -9.03 52.09
CA PRO A 842 -59.67 -9.33 50.80
C PRO A 842 -59.17 -10.63 50.13
N GLY A 843 -58.07 -11.21 50.62
CA GLY A 843 -57.44 -12.38 50.02
C GLY A 843 -56.51 -12.03 48.85
N VAL A 844 -55.58 -12.94 48.52
CA VAL A 844 -54.73 -12.82 47.32
C VAL A 844 -55.34 -13.58 46.14
N ALA A 845 -55.52 -12.90 45.01
CA ALA A 845 -56.08 -13.46 43.78
C ALA A 845 -55.24 -14.65 43.27
N PRO A 846 -55.86 -15.74 42.75
CA PRO A 846 -55.14 -16.94 42.33
C PRO A 846 -53.98 -16.70 41.36
N GLY A 847 -54.12 -15.75 40.44
CA GLY A 847 -53.07 -15.38 39.47
C GLY A 847 -51.93 -14.54 40.06
N GLU A 848 -52.10 -13.97 41.26
CA GLU A 848 -51.09 -13.12 41.88
C GLU A 848 -50.24 -13.87 42.93
N ARG A 849 -50.69 -15.03 43.42
CA ARG A 849 -50.12 -15.75 44.59
C ARG A 849 -48.63 -16.07 44.51
N ASP A 850 -48.12 -16.40 43.32
CA ASP A 850 -46.69 -16.64 43.12
C ASP A 850 -45.93 -15.33 42.89
N SER A 851 -46.54 -14.42 42.13
CA SER A 851 -45.93 -13.13 41.76
C SER A 851 -45.84 -12.12 42.92
N ILE A 852 -46.66 -12.24 43.98
CA ILE A 852 -46.60 -11.30 45.12
C ILE A 852 -45.27 -11.38 45.90
N PHE A 853 -44.51 -12.45 45.73
CA PHE A 853 -43.16 -12.60 46.28
C PHE A 853 -42.07 -12.13 45.31
N GLU A 854 -42.45 -11.70 44.10
CA GLU A 854 -41.54 -11.05 43.17
C GLU A 854 -41.26 -9.60 43.59
N ARG A 855 -40.12 -9.09 43.15
CA ARG A 855 -39.61 -7.78 43.58
C ARG A 855 -40.43 -6.67 42.94
N PHE A 856 -40.75 -5.64 43.73
CA PHE A 856 -41.49 -4.47 43.27
C PHE A 856 -42.91 -4.77 42.77
N GLN A 857 -43.40 -6.00 42.97
CA GLN A 857 -44.79 -6.36 42.71
C GLN A 857 -45.66 -5.71 43.80
N GLN A 858 -46.59 -4.86 43.38
CA GLN A 858 -47.65 -4.33 44.24
C GLN A 858 -48.95 -5.05 43.85
N GLY A 859 -49.59 -5.76 44.78
CA GLY A 859 -50.84 -6.47 44.52
C GLY A 859 -51.97 -5.50 44.13
N GLY A 860 -52.80 -5.90 43.16
CA GLY A 860 -53.94 -5.10 42.70
C GLY A 860 -53.78 -4.46 41.32
N SER A 861 -53.33 -5.22 40.32
CA SER A 861 -53.34 -4.80 38.90
C SER A 861 -54.72 -4.99 38.25
N GLY A 862 -55.79 -4.65 38.97
CA GLY A 862 -57.19 -4.78 38.54
C GLY A 862 -57.97 -3.50 38.86
N GLU A 863 -58.58 -2.93 37.83
CA GLU A 863 -59.40 -1.71 37.89
C GLU A 863 -60.43 -1.75 39.03
N THR A 864 -60.29 -0.80 39.97
CA THR A 864 -61.24 -0.27 40.98
C THR A 864 -60.72 -0.34 42.41
N LEU A 865 -59.82 0.57 42.80
CA LEU A 865 -59.65 0.99 44.21
C LEU A 865 -58.98 2.38 44.23
N THR A 866 -59.76 3.40 44.60
CA THR A 866 -59.37 4.83 44.65
C THR A 866 -58.44 5.19 45.82
N ASN A 867 -57.65 4.25 46.34
CA ASN A 867 -56.64 4.48 47.36
C ASN A 867 -55.31 3.83 46.94
N LYS A 868 -54.29 4.67 46.71
CA LYS A 868 -52.95 4.25 46.30
C LYS A 868 -52.40 3.11 47.19
N PRO A 869 -51.83 2.03 46.62
CA PRO A 869 -51.24 0.95 47.41
C PRO A 869 -50.04 1.46 48.22
N LYS A 870 -50.01 1.15 49.53
CA LYS A 870 -48.97 1.58 50.48
C LYS A 870 -47.93 0.47 50.67
N GLY A 871 -46.91 0.39 49.83
CA GLY A 871 -45.80 -0.55 50.04
C GLY A 871 -44.67 -0.40 49.02
N THR A 872 -43.46 -0.82 49.42
CA THR A 872 -42.24 -0.75 48.59
C THR A 872 -42.13 -1.93 47.61
N GLY A 873 -43.02 -2.93 47.72
CA GLY A 873 -42.98 -4.17 46.92
C GLY A 873 -41.78 -5.07 47.21
N LEU A 874 -40.96 -4.76 48.23
CA LEU A 874 -39.74 -5.50 48.55
C LEU A 874 -39.88 -6.44 49.74
N GLY A 875 -40.83 -6.18 50.65
CA GLY A 875 -40.95 -6.91 51.92
C GLY A 875 -41.17 -8.42 51.77
N LEU A 876 -42.09 -8.84 50.89
CA LEU A 876 -42.40 -10.25 50.67
C LEU A 876 -41.28 -10.97 49.88
N ALA A 877 -40.65 -10.29 48.94
CA ALA A 877 -39.48 -10.82 48.23
C ALA A 877 -38.31 -11.11 49.19
N ILE A 878 -38.06 -10.20 50.15
CA ILE A 878 -37.06 -10.41 51.21
C ILE A 878 -37.45 -11.59 52.10
N CYS A 879 -38.73 -11.74 52.45
CA CYS A 879 -39.19 -12.88 53.24
C CYS A 879 -38.89 -14.22 52.54
N ARG A 880 -39.12 -14.29 51.22
CA ARG A 880 -38.84 -15.49 50.42
C ARG A 880 -37.36 -15.83 50.40
N GLU A 881 -36.50 -14.85 50.12
CA GLU A 881 -35.06 -15.07 50.07
C GLU A 881 -34.49 -15.51 51.43
N ILE A 882 -34.98 -14.95 52.55
CA ILE A 882 -34.56 -15.36 53.90
C ILE A 882 -35.00 -16.80 54.20
N VAL A 883 -36.27 -17.14 53.95
CA VAL A 883 -36.83 -18.46 54.24
C VAL A 883 -36.16 -19.54 53.40
N GLU A 884 -35.95 -19.29 52.10
CA GLU A 884 -35.29 -20.23 51.19
C GLU A 884 -33.83 -20.48 51.61
N ARG A 885 -33.10 -19.48 52.13
CA ARG A 885 -31.74 -19.67 52.67
C ARG A 885 -31.69 -20.49 53.95
N PHE A 886 -32.77 -20.54 54.72
CA PHE A 886 -32.91 -21.47 55.83
C PHE A 886 -33.30 -22.88 55.36
N GLY A 887 -33.43 -23.14 54.06
CA GLY A 887 -33.88 -24.43 53.52
C GLY A 887 -35.40 -24.61 53.59
N GLY A 888 -36.14 -23.54 53.85
CA GLY A 888 -37.59 -23.50 53.92
C GLY A 888 -38.26 -23.11 52.60
N LYS A 889 -39.59 -23.01 52.62
CA LYS A 889 -40.41 -22.46 51.54
C LYS A 889 -41.44 -21.50 52.12
N ILE A 890 -41.75 -20.41 51.42
CA ILE A 890 -42.86 -19.50 51.73
C ILE A 890 -43.89 -19.50 50.59
N TRP A 891 -45.17 -19.42 50.91
CA TRP A 891 -46.26 -19.31 49.95
C TRP A 891 -47.51 -18.70 50.60
N VAL A 892 -48.55 -18.43 49.80
CA VAL A 892 -49.83 -17.92 50.28
C VAL A 892 -50.99 -18.82 49.86
N GLU A 893 -51.89 -19.09 50.80
CA GLU A 893 -53.13 -19.84 50.58
C GLU A 893 -54.35 -18.96 50.93
N PRO A 894 -55.53 -19.23 50.36
CA PRO A 894 -56.76 -18.58 50.81
C PRO A 894 -57.09 -19.05 52.24
N ALA A 895 -57.51 -18.12 53.10
CA ALA A 895 -57.97 -18.48 54.43
C ALA A 895 -59.31 -19.24 54.38
N PRO A 896 -59.60 -20.16 55.32
CA PRO A 896 -60.78 -21.03 55.26
C PRO A 896 -62.14 -20.32 55.26
N VAL A 897 -62.20 -19.09 55.79
CA VAL A 897 -63.43 -18.28 55.85
C VAL A 897 -63.32 -17.08 54.91
N ARG A 898 -62.30 -16.22 55.10
CA ARG A 898 -61.99 -15.03 54.29
C ARG A 898 -60.58 -14.53 54.64
N GLY A 899 -59.83 -14.02 53.65
CA GLY A 899 -58.48 -13.48 53.81
C GLY A 899 -57.37 -14.39 53.28
N SER A 900 -56.15 -14.19 53.75
CA SER A 900 -54.96 -14.91 53.27
C SER A 900 -54.21 -15.61 54.41
N VAL A 901 -53.59 -16.74 54.10
CA VAL A 901 -52.66 -17.46 54.98
C VAL A 901 -51.28 -17.39 54.36
N PHE A 902 -50.42 -16.54 54.90
CA PHE A 902 -49.00 -16.53 54.54
C PHE A 902 -48.29 -17.60 55.36
N ARG A 903 -47.81 -18.64 54.66
CA ARG A 903 -47.23 -19.83 55.27
C ARG A 903 -45.77 -19.94 54.91
N PHE A 904 -44.92 -20.22 55.89
CA PHE A 904 -43.53 -20.61 55.62
C PHE A 904 -43.08 -21.80 56.45
N THR A 905 -42.08 -22.52 55.95
CA THR A 905 -41.49 -23.69 56.63
C THR A 905 -40.04 -23.42 57.04
N LEU A 906 -39.60 -24.08 58.12
CA LEU A 906 -38.22 -24.11 58.58
C LEU A 906 -37.80 -25.54 58.93
N PRO A 907 -36.58 -25.98 58.61
CA PRO A 907 -36.08 -27.27 59.05
C PRO A 907 -35.81 -27.30 60.56
N ILE A 908 -36.08 -28.46 61.17
CA ILE A 908 -35.85 -28.75 62.60
C ILE A 908 -34.37 -29.00 62.87
#